data_AF-A0A816CNY2-F1
#
_entry.id   AF-A0A816CNY2-F1
#
_cell.length_a   1.000
_cell.length_b   1.000
_cell.length_c   1.000
_cell.angle_alpha   90.00
_cell.angle_beta   90.00
_cell.angle_gamma   90.00
#
_symmetry.space_group_name_H-M   'P 1'
#
loop_
_entity.id
_entity.type
_entity.pdbx_description
1 polymer ?
#
loop_
_entity_poly.entity_id
_entity_poly.type
_entity_poly.pdbx_seq_one_letter_code
_entity_poly.pdbx_strand_id
1 'polypeptide(L)'
;MGDSTSTSVLSASASVLNKDSPPNLSNHFGKYVKLNVGNQLFLTSFDTLTKEDTMFRAMFSGRMEVVQDSEGWVLIDRDGKHFNVILNYLRDGTLNLPDCLQTLNELLQEAKFYCIQSLIDLIEQHILRIHARKTSGDIDACCRVIMITSARELQNIISTVKKPIIKLAINRHNNKYSYTASSDEMLMKNIELFDKLSIRSHNRILFIKDVTGSEEICCWSFYANGQKMAEVCCTSIVYATERKQNKVEFFEARIYEETLNILLYENRSVPFDEMFRATSPRFVSVALTENDFDEDRSSYTNSASGTSQGVSSEPFVPVFGQIFDIIRANKQNKTLEYFNDLAKKHGYFYLMGMGPLQRLVVAEPGLLADILSRSKAEYYNKTSFLINIVKPLIGVHNLLVSPTSEHERARKMLNPAFHSINLQSMVPLMSSETERAIYSLLTTSSPTDPIRLDSVFSSLTLSIIISSAFGQDYQGNKSSREVMNKLFNEASDMLEYRTFRMINQVEFLAELPFWGKPTIDQAKRLLHEFVDQAIADRRCGKSSSLCSGRDILDLLLSAVDEQGESFTDQEIKDEALTFVLAGHETTSNLLAWTLYLLMLHDDVLQACHEEVDRVLPDGLMPTFEHVGDLQIIEAVLNETLRLYPAAPVFGRECIKEHTITSSNGELQLRIPVGTMIVINTYILHRREEYWSDPLTFDYKRWMRHPTTGLKPKLAHPYAYLPFAAGPRNCIGQNFAMLEAKVILAMFLQRCTFELTPNQTVVPELKGATMPPKYGLYGYVKKRNS
;
A
#
# COMPACT_ATOMS: atom_id res chain seq x y z
N MET A 1 60.14 -32.32 -7.73
CA MET A 1 59.10 -32.53 -8.76
C MET A 1 58.26 -31.27 -8.82
N GLY A 2 58.36 -30.50 -9.92
CA GLY A 2 57.50 -29.36 -10.23
C GLY A 2 58.06 -27.95 -10.06
N ASP A 3 59.18 -27.62 -10.72
CA ASP A 3 59.65 -26.25 -11.05
C ASP A 3 58.59 -25.52 -11.94
N SER A 4 58.51 -24.21 -12.19
CA SER A 4 59.47 -23.12 -12.45
C SER A 4 58.60 -21.86 -12.71
N THR A 5 59.03 -20.61 -12.50
CA THR A 5 59.78 -19.85 -13.51
C THR A 5 60.16 -18.46 -12.98
N SER A 6 61.33 -18.03 -13.43
CA SER A 6 62.13 -16.86 -13.06
C SER A 6 62.02 -15.71 -14.08
N THR A 7 62.09 -14.47 -13.58
CA THR A 7 62.74 -13.23 -14.12
C THR A 7 63.23 -13.16 -15.59
N SER A 8 62.87 -12.09 -16.32
CA SER A 8 63.79 -11.08 -16.93
C SER A 8 63.02 -10.02 -17.77
N VAL A 9 63.15 -8.71 -17.47
CA VAL A 9 63.91 -7.59 -18.14
C VAL A 9 63.35 -7.09 -19.50
N LEU A 10 63.33 -5.75 -19.65
CA LEU A 10 63.35 -4.86 -20.87
C LEU A 10 62.11 -3.95 -20.95
N SER A 11 62.13 -2.68 -21.34
CA SER A 11 63.16 -1.64 -21.55
C SER A 11 62.39 -0.33 -21.80
N ALA A 12 62.88 0.80 -21.28
CA ALA A 12 62.31 2.11 -21.52
C ALA A 12 62.55 2.59 -22.97
N SER A 13 61.53 3.24 -23.56
CA SER A 13 61.70 4.17 -24.67
C SER A 13 60.65 5.28 -24.54
N ALA A 14 61.02 6.36 -23.87
CA ALA A 14 60.29 7.62 -23.84
C ALA A 14 60.67 8.45 -25.08
N SER A 15 59.71 8.75 -25.94
CA SER A 15 59.88 9.63 -27.08
C SER A 15 59.63 11.09 -26.65
N VAL A 16 60.70 11.89 -26.69
CA VAL A 16 60.65 13.35 -26.55
C VAL A 16 60.19 13.94 -27.89
N LEU A 17 59.09 14.70 -27.89
CA LEU A 17 58.70 15.54 -29.04
C LEU A 17 58.93 17.01 -28.71
N ASN A 18 59.61 17.67 -29.65
CA ASN A 18 60.11 19.05 -29.59
C ASN A 18 59.01 20.11 -29.57
N LYS A 19 59.34 21.23 -28.94
CA LYS A 19 58.64 22.53 -28.97
C LYS A 19 58.59 23.09 -30.40
N ASP A 20 57.42 23.49 -30.86
CA ASP A 20 57.13 24.79 -31.50
C ASP A 20 55.68 24.84 -32.04
N SER A 21 54.91 25.87 -31.65
CA SER A 21 53.49 26.19 -31.99
C SER A 21 52.38 25.45 -31.20
N PRO A 22 51.31 26.13 -30.71
CA PRO A 22 50.25 25.47 -29.94
C PRO A 22 49.36 24.62 -30.85
N PRO A 23 49.19 23.30 -30.60
CA PRO A 23 48.31 22.46 -31.40
C PRO A 23 46.85 22.70 -31.02
N ASN A 24 45.96 22.55 -31.99
CA ASN A 24 44.51 22.63 -31.82
C ASN A 24 44.04 21.40 -30.98
N LEU A 25 44.02 21.56 -29.65
CA LEU A 25 43.86 20.47 -28.66
C LEU A 25 42.50 19.76 -28.67
N SER A 26 41.48 20.31 -29.34
CA SER A 26 40.15 19.68 -29.46
C SER A 26 40.15 18.36 -30.24
N ASN A 27 41.16 18.11 -31.07
CA ASN A 27 41.24 16.89 -31.88
C ASN A 27 41.83 15.68 -31.12
N HIS A 28 42.42 15.86 -29.94
CA HIS A 28 43.18 14.81 -29.26
C HIS A 28 42.38 13.97 -28.24
N PHE A 29 41.30 14.52 -27.67
CA PHE A 29 40.51 13.87 -26.60
C PHE A 29 39.05 13.56 -26.97
N GLY A 30 38.61 13.92 -28.19
CA GLY A 30 37.22 13.74 -28.63
C GLY A 30 36.22 14.64 -27.86
N LYS A 31 34.93 14.52 -28.18
CA LYS A 31 33.86 15.32 -27.54
C LYS A 31 33.64 14.95 -26.07
N TYR A 32 33.95 13.71 -25.70
CA TYR A 32 33.76 13.16 -24.36
C TYR A 32 35.06 12.57 -23.82
N VAL A 33 35.31 12.82 -22.54
CA VAL A 33 36.50 12.40 -21.81
C VAL A 33 36.11 11.33 -20.79
N LYS A 34 36.87 10.23 -20.81
CA LYS A 34 36.79 9.12 -19.85
C LYS A 34 37.76 9.38 -18.68
N LEU A 35 37.26 9.44 -17.46
CA LEU A 35 38.04 9.68 -16.24
C LEU A 35 37.92 8.50 -15.28
N ASN A 36 39.04 8.02 -14.75
CA ASN A 36 39.09 7.05 -13.66
C ASN A 36 39.71 7.72 -12.43
N VAL A 37 38.89 8.01 -11.42
CA VAL A 37 39.31 8.65 -10.16
C VAL A 37 39.23 7.60 -9.06
N GLY A 38 40.38 6.99 -8.71
CA GLY A 38 40.46 6.01 -7.63
C GLY A 38 39.56 4.79 -7.81
N ASN A 39 39.54 4.20 -9.01
CA ASN A 39 38.69 3.09 -9.45
C ASN A 39 37.20 3.44 -9.63
N GLN A 40 36.82 4.72 -9.58
CA GLN A 40 35.49 5.17 -9.97
C GLN A 40 35.53 5.79 -11.38
N LEU A 41 34.65 5.30 -12.24
CA LEU A 41 34.62 5.63 -13.66
C LEU A 41 33.61 6.75 -13.95
N PHE A 42 34.04 7.81 -14.63
CA PHE A 42 33.23 8.95 -15.00
C PHE A 42 33.37 9.29 -16.49
N LEU A 43 32.25 9.66 -17.12
CA LEU A 43 32.21 10.15 -18.48
C LEU A 43 31.64 11.57 -18.49
N THR A 44 32.35 12.51 -19.12
CA THR A 44 31.90 13.91 -19.20
C THR A 44 32.38 14.58 -20.48
N SER A 45 31.85 15.76 -20.82
CA SER A 45 32.31 16.49 -22.01
C SER A 45 33.63 17.22 -21.74
N PHE A 46 34.44 17.35 -22.79
CA PHE A 46 35.66 18.16 -22.75
C PHE A 46 35.35 19.60 -22.29
N ASP A 47 34.28 20.19 -22.83
CA ASP A 47 33.84 21.54 -22.51
C ASP A 47 33.58 21.73 -21.00
N THR A 48 32.97 20.73 -20.33
CA THR A 48 32.72 20.77 -18.88
C THR A 48 34.02 20.87 -18.08
N LEU A 49 35.03 20.09 -18.47
CA LEU A 49 36.32 20.02 -17.78
C LEU A 49 37.19 21.26 -18.03
N THR A 50 36.99 21.94 -19.17
CA THR A 50 37.78 23.11 -19.57
C THR A 50 37.09 24.45 -19.34
N LYS A 51 35.84 24.44 -18.84
CA LYS A 51 34.98 25.62 -18.63
C LYS A 51 35.65 26.69 -17.77
N GLU A 52 36.30 26.26 -16.69
CA GLU A 52 36.99 27.10 -15.72
C GLU A 52 38.49 26.80 -15.70
N ASP A 53 39.31 27.74 -15.21
CA ASP A 53 40.75 27.54 -15.09
C ASP A 53 41.07 26.67 -13.87
N THR A 54 40.99 25.35 -14.10
CA THR A 54 41.13 24.30 -13.08
C THR A 54 42.29 23.36 -13.43
N MET A 55 42.62 22.43 -12.53
CA MET A 55 43.56 21.34 -12.82
C MET A 55 43.15 20.58 -14.10
N PHE A 56 41.84 20.34 -14.29
CA PHE A 56 41.33 19.69 -15.50
C PHE A 56 41.67 20.47 -16.76
N ARG A 57 41.50 21.79 -16.75
CA ARG A 57 41.91 22.61 -17.89
C ARG A 57 43.41 22.52 -18.15
N ALA A 58 44.25 22.42 -17.12
CA ALA A 58 45.69 22.21 -17.30
C ALA A 58 46.01 20.83 -17.91
N MET A 59 45.36 19.75 -17.44
CA MET A 59 45.46 18.40 -18.00
C MET A 59 45.11 18.38 -19.48
N PHE A 60 43.96 18.97 -19.82
CA PHE A 60 43.38 18.89 -21.16
C PHE A 60 43.81 20.03 -22.10
N SER A 61 44.71 20.92 -21.65
CA SER A 61 45.36 21.93 -22.51
C SER A 61 46.83 21.60 -22.82
N GLY A 62 47.32 20.43 -22.43
CA GLY A 62 48.71 20.00 -22.64
C GLY A 62 49.71 20.71 -21.72
N ARG A 63 49.24 21.43 -20.70
CA ARG A 63 50.08 22.08 -19.68
C ARG A 63 50.50 21.13 -18.56
N MET A 64 49.90 19.95 -18.49
CA MET A 64 50.23 18.89 -17.54
C MET A 64 50.21 17.53 -18.25
N GLU A 65 51.14 16.65 -17.87
CA GLU A 65 51.19 15.29 -18.40
C GLU A 65 50.00 14.48 -17.88
N VAL A 66 49.35 13.73 -18.77
CA VAL A 66 48.14 12.95 -18.46
C VAL A 66 48.43 11.47 -18.68
N VAL A 67 48.25 10.66 -17.65
CA VAL A 67 48.40 9.20 -17.75
C VAL A 67 47.09 8.59 -18.23
N GLN A 68 47.17 7.75 -19.25
CA GLN A 68 46.04 6.98 -19.78
C GLN A 68 46.30 5.48 -19.67
N ASP A 69 45.26 4.70 -19.41
CA ASP A 69 45.33 3.25 -19.54
C ASP A 69 45.19 2.78 -20.99
N SER A 70 45.30 1.46 -21.22
CA SER A 70 45.17 0.86 -22.55
C SER A 70 43.80 1.06 -23.22
N GLU A 71 42.77 1.45 -22.46
CA GLU A 71 41.41 1.71 -22.94
C GLU A 71 41.10 3.21 -23.12
N GLY A 72 42.08 4.07 -22.85
CA GLY A 72 42.00 5.53 -22.99
C GLY A 72 41.36 6.25 -21.81
N TRP A 73 41.26 5.62 -20.63
CA TRP A 73 40.84 6.30 -19.41
C TRP A 73 41.96 7.16 -18.86
N VAL A 74 41.66 8.43 -18.62
CA VAL A 74 42.57 9.32 -17.90
C VAL A 74 42.57 8.95 -16.42
N LEU A 75 43.73 8.55 -15.91
CA LEU A 75 43.89 8.11 -14.54
C LEU A 75 44.18 9.30 -13.62
N ILE A 76 43.39 9.44 -12.57
CA ILE A 76 43.57 10.42 -11.51
C ILE A 76 43.76 9.65 -10.21
N ASP A 77 44.96 9.74 -9.65
CA ASP A 77 45.34 9.10 -8.39
C ASP A 77 44.75 9.86 -7.18
N ARG A 78 43.44 9.69 -6.98
CA ARG A 78 42.65 10.36 -5.94
C ARG A 78 41.42 9.54 -5.56
N ASP A 79 40.86 9.74 -4.37
CA ASP A 79 39.59 9.11 -3.95
C ASP A 79 38.39 9.69 -4.72
N GLY A 80 37.61 8.81 -5.36
CA GLY A 80 36.41 9.19 -6.11
C GLY A 80 35.20 9.59 -5.25
N LYS A 81 35.21 9.36 -3.93
CA LYS A 81 34.08 9.59 -2.99
C LYS A 81 33.32 10.90 -3.22
N HIS A 82 34.03 12.01 -3.40
CA HIS A 82 33.45 13.36 -3.55
C HIS A 82 33.44 13.86 -5.00
N PHE A 83 33.94 13.07 -5.95
CA PHE A 83 34.15 13.53 -7.32
C PHE A 83 32.84 13.81 -8.08
N ASN A 84 31.77 13.07 -7.78
CA ASN A 84 30.44 13.34 -8.34
C ASN A 84 29.93 14.76 -8.04
N VAL A 85 30.19 15.26 -6.83
CA VAL A 85 29.77 16.61 -6.41
C VAL A 85 30.54 17.66 -7.20
N ILE A 86 31.84 17.45 -7.36
CA ILE A 86 32.73 18.33 -8.13
C ILE A 86 32.34 18.34 -9.61
N LEU A 87 32.07 17.17 -10.17
CA LEU A 87 31.67 17.03 -11.57
C LEU A 87 30.33 17.70 -11.85
N ASN A 88 29.35 17.56 -10.95
CA ASN A 88 28.06 18.25 -11.09
C ASN A 88 28.21 19.77 -10.99
N TYR A 89 29.04 20.25 -10.06
CA TYR A 89 29.36 21.67 -9.97
C TYR A 89 29.96 22.23 -11.27
N LEU A 90 30.91 21.51 -11.88
CA LEU A 90 31.49 21.93 -13.17
C LEU A 90 30.47 21.96 -14.31
N ARG A 91 29.41 21.12 -14.26
CA ARG A 91 28.35 21.07 -15.27
C ARG A 91 27.44 22.29 -15.18
N ASP A 92 26.75 22.45 -14.05
CA ASP A 92 25.63 23.39 -13.92
C ASP A 92 25.89 24.56 -12.96
N GLY A 93 27.03 24.57 -12.25
CA GLY A 93 27.39 25.61 -11.29
C GLY A 93 26.56 25.59 -9.99
N THR A 94 25.70 24.59 -9.80
CA THR A 94 24.85 24.45 -8.62
C THR A 94 25.45 23.48 -7.62
N LEU A 95 25.31 23.79 -6.33
CA LEU A 95 25.93 23.02 -5.25
C LEU A 95 24.97 22.89 -4.07
N ASN A 96 24.62 21.66 -3.70
CA ASN A 96 23.95 21.36 -2.45
C ASN A 96 25.01 21.00 -1.41
N LEU A 97 25.44 21.99 -0.63
CA LEU A 97 26.46 21.80 0.41
C LEU A 97 25.88 21.04 1.61
N PRO A 98 26.57 19.99 2.12
CA PRO A 98 26.15 19.29 3.32
C PRO A 98 26.38 20.13 4.58
N ASP A 99 25.50 20.01 5.59
CA ASP A 99 25.62 20.73 6.87
C ASP A 99 26.73 20.20 7.80
N CYS A 100 27.32 19.04 7.48
CA CYS A 100 28.37 18.42 8.27
C CYS A 100 29.74 19.05 8.00
N LEU A 101 30.35 19.65 9.03
CA LEU A 101 31.70 20.26 8.94
C LEU A 101 32.78 19.28 8.48
N GLN A 102 32.69 18.01 8.87
CA GLN A 102 33.67 16.99 8.43
C GLN A 102 33.58 16.78 6.92
N THR A 103 32.37 16.59 6.38
CA THR A 103 32.15 16.41 4.94
C THR A 103 32.53 17.67 4.14
N LEU A 104 32.28 18.87 4.68
CA LEU A 104 32.70 20.13 4.06
C LEU A 104 34.22 20.27 3.99
N ASN A 105 34.94 19.86 5.03
CA ASN A 105 36.40 19.89 5.03
C ASN A 105 37.00 18.87 4.04
N GLU A 106 36.42 17.67 3.95
CA GLU A 106 36.82 16.68 2.94
C GLU A 106 36.58 17.24 1.52
N LEU A 107 35.41 17.83 1.25
CA LEU A 107 35.10 18.43 -0.05
C LEU A 107 36.00 19.63 -0.36
N LEU A 108 36.35 20.43 0.65
CA LEU A 108 37.29 21.56 0.50
C LEU A 108 38.69 21.07 0.10
N GLN A 109 39.17 19.96 0.67
CA GLN A 109 40.45 19.36 0.28
C GLN A 109 40.45 18.92 -1.18
N GLU A 110 39.36 18.31 -1.64
CA GLU A 110 39.23 17.90 -3.04
C GLU A 110 39.10 19.11 -3.98
N ALA A 111 38.32 20.13 -3.63
CA ALA A 111 38.21 21.36 -4.41
C ALA A 111 39.58 22.07 -4.56
N LYS A 112 40.39 22.06 -3.50
CA LYS A 112 41.78 22.56 -3.51
C LYS A 112 42.69 21.72 -4.41
N PHE A 113 42.58 20.39 -4.33
CA PHE A 113 43.35 19.48 -5.18
C PHE A 113 43.09 19.73 -6.67
N TYR A 114 41.82 19.85 -7.07
CA TYR A 114 41.45 20.14 -8.47
C TYR A 114 41.57 21.62 -8.86
N CYS A 115 42.03 22.48 -7.95
CA CYS A 115 42.22 23.92 -8.15
C CYS A 115 40.95 24.64 -8.65
N ILE A 116 39.80 24.34 -8.06
CA ILE A 116 38.51 24.94 -8.44
C ILE A 116 38.22 26.13 -7.50
N GLN A 117 38.77 27.30 -7.82
CA GLN A 117 38.73 28.47 -6.93
C GLN A 117 37.31 28.90 -6.55
N SER A 118 36.40 28.90 -7.53
CA SER A 118 34.98 29.23 -7.35
C SER A 118 34.29 28.34 -6.30
N LEU A 119 34.61 27.04 -6.30
CA LEU A 119 34.11 26.06 -5.35
C LEU A 119 34.77 26.19 -3.97
N ILE A 120 36.08 26.46 -3.93
CA ILE A 120 36.82 26.71 -2.68
C ILE A 120 36.20 27.91 -1.95
N ASP A 121 35.99 29.02 -2.64
CA ASP A 121 35.43 30.24 -2.06
C ASP A 121 34.01 30.00 -1.52
N LEU A 122 33.19 29.22 -2.25
CA LEU A 122 31.84 28.85 -1.81
C LEU A 122 31.85 27.99 -0.54
N ILE A 123 32.72 26.99 -0.46
CA ILE A 123 32.83 26.10 0.70
C ILE A 123 33.38 26.87 1.90
N GLU A 124 34.43 27.68 1.73
CA GLU A 124 35.01 28.49 2.81
C GLU A 124 34.01 29.53 3.34
N GLN A 125 33.25 30.20 2.47
CA GLN A 125 32.15 31.07 2.91
C GLN A 125 31.07 30.31 3.69
N HIS A 126 30.73 29.08 3.27
CA HIS A 126 29.74 28.27 3.95
C HIS A 126 30.22 27.80 5.33
N ILE A 127 31.48 27.36 5.43
CA ILE A 127 32.15 27.03 6.68
C ILE A 127 32.20 28.25 7.60
N LEU A 128 32.52 29.44 7.07
CA LEU A 128 32.50 30.69 7.82
C LEU A 128 31.09 31.06 8.30
N ARG A 129 30.03 30.81 7.52
CA ARG A 129 28.65 30.99 7.98
C ARG A 129 28.29 30.03 9.11
N ILE A 130 28.74 28.77 9.04
CA ILE A 130 28.53 27.79 10.12
C ILE A 130 29.30 28.17 11.38
N HIS A 131 30.54 28.64 11.25
CA HIS A 131 31.34 29.12 12.38
C HIS A 131 30.77 30.43 12.94
N ALA A 132 30.38 31.38 12.08
CA ALA A 132 29.70 32.61 12.49
C ALA A 132 28.45 32.29 13.31
N ARG A 133 27.61 31.36 12.86
CA ARG A 133 26.45 30.83 13.63
C ARG A 133 26.82 30.22 15.00
N LYS A 134 28.06 29.75 15.19
CA LYS A 134 28.56 29.21 16.47
C LYS A 134 29.24 30.26 17.36
N THR A 135 29.88 31.28 16.80
CA THR A 135 30.60 32.35 17.53
C THR A 135 29.77 33.60 17.80
N SER A 136 28.78 33.92 16.97
CA SER A 136 27.74 34.87 17.34
C SER A 136 26.80 34.14 18.29
N GLY A 137 26.99 34.32 19.59
CA GLY A 137 26.05 33.90 20.63
C GLY A 137 24.70 34.62 20.55
N ASP A 138 24.16 34.83 19.35
CA ASP A 138 22.73 34.94 19.16
C ASP A 138 22.18 33.54 19.38
N ILE A 139 21.64 33.36 20.59
CA ILE A 139 20.65 32.33 20.88
C ILE A 139 19.47 32.61 19.94
N ASP A 140 19.55 32.16 18.69
CA ASP A 140 18.37 31.96 17.85
C ASP A 140 17.78 30.56 18.14
N ALA A 141 17.98 30.06 19.36
CA ALA A 141 17.25 28.95 19.96
C ALA A 141 15.87 29.40 20.48
N CYS A 142 15.26 30.41 19.84
CA CYS A 142 13.92 30.82 20.16
C CYS A 142 12.97 30.29 19.08
N CYS A 143 12.34 29.15 19.37
CA CYS A 143 11.16 28.74 18.60
C CYS A 143 10.07 29.81 18.77
N ARG A 144 9.79 30.56 17.70
CA ARG A 144 8.76 31.61 17.70
C ARG A 144 7.46 31.05 17.15
N VAL A 145 6.49 30.84 18.04
CA VAL A 145 5.09 30.56 17.67
C VAL A 145 4.34 31.88 17.63
N ILE A 146 3.71 32.19 16.50
CA ILE A 146 2.92 33.41 16.36
C ILE A 146 1.53 33.17 16.95
N MET A 147 1.13 34.00 17.91
CA MET A 147 -0.24 34.04 18.42
C MET A 147 -1.02 35.07 17.61
N ILE A 148 -2.12 34.69 16.97
CA ILE A 148 -2.98 35.62 16.23
C ILE A 148 -4.26 35.91 17.00
N THR A 149 -4.72 37.15 16.95
CA THR A 149 -5.96 37.59 17.63
C THR A 149 -7.01 38.13 16.66
N SER A 150 -6.76 38.13 15.35
CA SER A 150 -7.74 38.49 14.33
C SER A 150 -7.59 37.70 13.04
N ALA A 151 -8.70 37.45 12.33
CA ALA A 151 -8.67 36.76 11.04
C ALA A 151 -7.92 37.56 9.95
N ARG A 152 -7.90 38.90 10.05
CA ARG A 152 -7.18 39.78 9.12
C ARG A 152 -5.67 39.60 9.23
N GLU A 153 -5.16 39.45 10.45
CA GLU A 153 -3.74 39.19 10.71
C GLU A 153 -3.30 37.84 10.14
N LEU A 154 -4.11 36.79 10.33
CA LEU A 154 -3.86 35.48 9.74
C LEU A 154 -3.76 35.54 8.22
N GLN A 155 -4.71 36.22 7.56
CA GLN A 155 -4.73 36.34 6.10
C GLN A 155 -3.51 37.12 5.56
N ASN A 156 -3.08 38.15 6.27
CA ASN A 156 -1.86 38.89 5.93
C ASN A 156 -0.61 37.99 6.05
N ILE A 157 -0.52 37.18 7.10
CA ILE A 157 0.61 36.26 7.31
C ILE A 157 0.62 35.19 6.22
N ILE A 158 -0.52 34.54 5.96
CA ILE A 158 -0.65 33.51 4.93
C ILE A 158 -0.25 34.06 3.56
N SER A 159 -0.72 35.25 3.18
CA SER A 159 -0.43 35.84 1.86
C SER A 159 1.00 36.34 1.71
N THR A 160 1.70 36.67 2.79
CA THR A 160 3.05 37.27 2.75
C THR A 160 4.16 36.26 2.98
N VAL A 161 3.92 35.24 3.81
CA VAL A 161 4.95 34.27 4.21
C VAL A 161 5.08 33.16 3.17
N LYS A 162 6.30 32.99 2.66
CA LYS A 162 6.63 31.91 1.70
C LYS A 162 6.93 30.56 2.35
N LYS A 163 7.26 30.55 3.64
CA LYS A 163 7.46 29.29 4.39
C LYS A 163 6.13 28.55 4.54
N PRO A 164 6.13 27.21 4.55
CA PRO A 164 4.97 26.44 4.98
C PRO A 164 4.52 26.86 6.38
N ILE A 165 3.21 26.85 6.62
CA ILE A 165 2.60 27.31 7.87
C ILE A 165 1.75 26.18 8.46
N ILE A 166 1.94 25.91 9.75
CA ILE A 166 1.01 25.09 10.54
C ILE A 166 0.29 25.99 11.51
N LYS A 167 -1.05 25.96 11.46
CA LYS A 167 -1.92 26.69 12.37
C LYS A 167 -2.65 25.70 13.27
N LEU A 168 -2.58 25.90 14.59
CA LEU A 168 -3.43 25.20 15.55
C LEU A 168 -4.45 26.18 16.14
N ALA A 169 -5.73 25.94 15.88
CA ALA A 169 -6.84 26.65 16.51
C ALA A 169 -7.21 25.97 17.83
N ILE A 170 -7.30 26.76 18.91
CA ILE A 170 -7.68 26.27 20.23
C ILE A 170 -8.68 27.22 20.88
N ASN A 171 -9.89 26.73 21.14
CA ASN A 171 -10.94 27.50 21.80
C ASN A 171 -11.49 26.78 23.04
N ARG A 172 -10.72 26.83 24.14
CA ARG A 172 -11.10 26.21 25.43
C ARG A 172 -12.30 26.90 26.10
N HIS A 173 -12.53 28.18 25.81
CA HIS A 173 -13.58 28.99 26.47
C HIS A 173 -14.94 28.90 25.79
N ASN A 174 -15.10 28.04 24.78
CA ASN A 174 -16.39 27.80 24.15
C ASN A 174 -17.34 27.06 25.12
N ASN A 175 -18.06 27.82 25.94
CA ASN A 175 -18.98 27.35 26.98
C ASN A 175 -20.26 26.68 26.45
N LYS A 176 -20.40 26.51 25.13
CA LYS A 176 -21.55 25.85 24.49
C LYS A 176 -21.49 24.32 24.61
N TYR A 177 -20.40 23.75 25.14
CA TYR A 177 -20.12 22.31 25.12
C TYR A 177 -19.59 21.78 26.48
N SER A 178 -20.01 20.57 26.87
CA SER A 178 -19.50 19.89 28.07
C SER A 178 -18.19 19.15 27.76
N TYR A 179 -17.08 19.58 28.35
CA TYR A 179 -15.80 18.86 28.27
C TYR A 179 -15.82 17.61 29.16
N THR A 180 -15.47 16.46 28.61
CA THR A 180 -15.14 15.26 29.40
C THR A 180 -13.68 15.32 29.87
N ALA A 181 -13.34 14.67 30.98
CA ALA A 181 -11.94 14.57 31.43
C ALA A 181 -11.01 14.00 30.34
N SER A 182 -11.52 13.09 29.50
CA SER A 182 -10.80 12.56 28.34
C SER A 182 -10.58 13.59 27.23
N SER A 183 -11.50 14.53 27.02
CA SER A 183 -11.35 15.59 26.01
C SER A 183 -10.27 16.60 26.41
N ASP A 184 -10.16 16.91 27.71
CA ASP A 184 -9.08 17.74 28.23
C ASP A 184 -7.71 17.06 28.02
N GLU A 185 -7.61 15.75 28.28
CA GLU A 185 -6.38 14.99 28.03
C GLU A 185 -5.99 15.00 26.54
N MET A 186 -6.95 14.77 25.63
CA MET A 186 -6.69 14.80 24.18
C MET A 186 -6.34 16.20 23.67
N LEU A 187 -6.95 17.24 24.23
CA LEU A 187 -6.59 18.63 23.92
C LEU A 187 -5.15 18.92 24.35
N MET A 188 -4.73 18.44 25.53
CA MET A 188 -3.35 18.55 25.99
C MET A 188 -2.38 17.79 25.08
N LYS A 189 -2.74 16.60 24.59
CA LYS A 189 -1.91 15.85 23.62
C LYS A 189 -1.73 16.60 22.29
N ASN A 190 -2.78 17.27 21.80
CA ASN A 190 -2.68 18.13 20.62
C ASN A 190 -1.73 19.32 20.85
N ILE A 191 -1.83 19.98 22.01
CA ILE A 191 -0.93 21.08 22.39
C ILE A 191 0.51 20.58 22.49
N GLU A 192 0.74 19.46 23.17
CA GLU A 192 2.07 18.88 23.35
C GLU A 192 2.70 18.51 22.00
N LEU A 193 1.92 17.91 21.08
CA LEU A 193 2.39 17.60 19.74
C LEU A 193 2.74 18.87 18.96
N PHE A 194 1.93 19.92 19.06
CA PHE A 194 2.20 21.19 18.41
C PHE A 194 3.50 21.81 18.92
N ASP A 195 3.71 21.81 20.23
CA ASP A 195 4.93 22.32 20.84
C ASP A 195 6.15 21.50 20.38
N LYS A 196 6.07 20.17 20.39
CA LYS A 196 7.13 19.27 19.87
C LYS A 196 7.47 19.55 18.41
N LEU A 197 6.46 19.69 17.55
CA LEU A 197 6.65 19.98 16.13
C LEU A 197 7.23 21.38 15.91
N SER A 198 6.79 22.36 16.70
CA SER A 198 7.32 23.72 16.63
C SER A 198 8.81 23.74 16.96
N ILE A 199 9.23 23.07 18.03
CA ILE A 199 10.65 22.98 18.43
C ILE A 199 11.47 22.20 17.40
N ARG A 200 10.93 21.13 16.83
CA ARG A 200 11.67 20.29 15.87
C ARG A 200 11.83 20.95 14.51
N SER A 201 10.88 21.79 14.10
CA SER A 201 10.77 22.30 12.73
C SER A 201 10.68 23.82 12.63
N HIS A 202 10.99 24.59 13.69
CA HIS A 202 10.86 26.07 13.70
C HIS A 202 11.62 26.78 12.58
N ASN A 203 12.74 26.22 12.11
CA ASN A 203 13.51 26.81 11.02
C ASN A 203 12.84 26.63 9.65
N ARG A 204 12.02 25.59 9.52
CA ARG A 204 11.46 25.07 8.26
C ARG A 204 10.00 25.45 8.06
N ILE A 205 9.23 25.47 9.15
CA ILE A 205 7.78 25.72 9.17
C ILE A 205 7.51 26.88 10.12
N LEU A 206 6.61 27.78 9.72
CA LEU A 206 6.06 28.79 10.60
C LEU A 206 4.88 28.23 11.39
N PHE A 207 4.95 28.27 12.72
CA PHE A 207 3.88 27.79 13.60
C PHE A 207 3.03 28.96 14.10
N ILE A 208 1.71 28.81 13.95
CA ILE A 208 0.72 29.80 14.36
C ILE A 208 -0.26 29.14 15.33
N LYS A 209 -0.55 29.82 16.43
CA LYS A 209 -1.62 29.45 17.34
C LYS A 209 -2.74 30.48 17.23
N ASP A 210 -3.90 29.98 16.85
CA ASP A 210 -5.10 30.77 16.58
C ASP A 210 -5.98 30.76 17.82
N VAL A 211 -6.06 31.92 18.48
CA VAL A 211 -6.92 32.16 19.65
C VAL A 211 -8.10 33.06 19.30
N THR A 212 -8.35 33.29 18.01
CA THR A 212 -9.61 33.89 17.59
C THR A 212 -10.74 32.94 17.97
N GLY A 213 -11.89 33.47 18.41
CA GLY A 213 -13.03 32.68 18.89
C GLY A 213 -13.73 31.90 17.77
N SER A 214 -13.02 30.99 17.11
CA SER A 214 -13.55 30.05 16.11
C SER A 214 -14.63 29.16 16.74
N GLU A 215 -15.60 28.73 15.93
CA GLU A 215 -16.59 27.74 16.38
C GLU A 215 -15.95 26.39 16.75
N GLU A 216 -14.78 26.09 16.18
CA GLU A 216 -14.02 24.86 16.43
C GLU A 216 -13.20 24.92 17.72
N ILE A 217 -13.17 23.79 18.45
CA ILE A 217 -12.48 23.63 19.74
C ILE A 217 -10.99 23.36 19.54
N CYS A 218 -10.65 22.45 18.64
CA CYS A 218 -9.28 22.05 18.30
C CYS A 218 -9.21 21.68 16.82
N CYS A 219 -8.35 22.37 16.06
CA CYS A 219 -8.20 22.10 14.64
C CYS A 219 -6.81 22.48 14.13
N TRP A 220 -6.21 21.59 13.35
CA TRP A 220 -4.94 21.84 12.67
C TRP A 220 -5.18 22.21 11.22
N SER A 221 -4.66 23.35 10.79
CA SER A 221 -4.67 23.77 9.39
C SER A 221 -3.26 23.90 8.85
N PHE A 222 -3.07 23.46 7.62
CA PHE A 222 -1.77 23.36 6.96
C PHE A 222 -1.80 24.25 5.74
N TYR A 223 -0.85 25.19 5.61
CA TYR A 223 -0.78 26.14 4.49
C TYR A 223 0.59 26.12 3.81
N ALA A 224 0.58 26.35 2.51
CA ALA A 224 1.78 26.57 1.72
C ALA A 224 1.47 27.56 0.59
N ASN A 225 2.43 28.43 0.25
CA ASN A 225 2.29 29.42 -0.84
C ASN A 225 0.99 30.26 -0.77
N GLY A 226 0.56 30.65 0.43
CA GLY A 226 -0.64 31.45 0.63
C GLY A 226 -1.98 30.72 0.50
N GLN A 227 -1.98 29.38 0.37
CA GLN A 227 -3.20 28.57 0.27
C GLN A 227 -3.27 27.49 1.35
N LYS A 228 -4.49 27.08 1.69
CA LYS A 228 -4.76 25.98 2.63
C LYS A 228 -4.65 24.64 1.90
N MET A 229 -3.74 23.80 2.35
CA MET A 229 -3.43 22.50 1.74
C MET A 229 -4.23 21.36 2.39
N ALA A 230 -4.35 21.39 3.73
CA ALA A 230 -5.03 20.36 4.49
C ALA A 230 -5.62 20.90 5.79
N GLU A 231 -6.52 20.11 6.37
CA GLU A 231 -7.13 20.36 7.67
C GLU A 231 -7.37 19.05 8.41
N VAL A 232 -7.09 19.06 9.71
CA VAL A 232 -7.40 17.99 10.64
C VAL A 232 -8.24 18.59 11.76
N CYS A 233 -9.56 18.46 11.63
CA CYS A 233 -10.49 18.81 12.69
C CYS A 233 -10.42 17.74 13.79
N CYS A 234 -10.04 18.15 14.99
CA CYS A 234 -9.84 17.27 16.14
C CYS A 234 -11.08 17.23 17.04
N THR A 235 -12.27 17.52 16.49
CA THR A 235 -13.53 17.52 17.24
C THR A 235 -14.49 16.51 16.60
N SER A 236 -15.01 15.58 17.40
CA SER A 236 -16.07 14.64 17.00
C SER A 236 -17.34 14.90 17.81
N ILE A 237 -18.51 14.76 17.17
CA ILE A 237 -19.80 14.91 17.84
C ILE A 237 -20.26 13.52 18.27
N VAL A 238 -20.47 13.32 19.58
CA VAL A 238 -20.99 12.08 20.15
C VAL A 238 -22.39 12.34 20.70
N TYR A 239 -23.36 11.57 20.22
CA TYR A 239 -24.72 11.61 20.74
C TYR A 239 -24.83 10.66 21.94
N ALA A 240 -24.82 11.22 23.15
CA ALA A 240 -25.21 10.49 24.36
C ALA A 240 -26.72 10.71 24.60
N THR A 241 -27.38 9.75 25.23
CA THR A 241 -28.85 9.60 25.36
C THR A 241 -29.62 10.83 25.87
N GLU A 242 -28.96 11.81 26.49
CA GLU A 242 -29.64 13.00 27.02
C GLU A 242 -29.01 14.36 26.63
N ARG A 243 -27.82 14.41 26.01
CA ARG A 243 -27.18 15.67 25.54
C ARG A 243 -26.19 15.44 24.39
N LYS A 244 -26.10 16.40 23.45
CA LYS A 244 -25.01 16.48 22.47
C LYS A 244 -23.68 16.73 23.19
N GLN A 245 -22.71 15.83 23.07
CA GLN A 245 -21.37 15.99 23.63
C GLN A 245 -20.35 16.04 22.52
N ASN A 246 -19.57 17.13 22.44
CA ASN A 246 -18.45 17.23 21.51
C ASN A 246 -17.18 16.74 22.20
N LYS A 247 -16.50 15.77 21.59
CA LYS A 247 -15.27 15.16 22.11
C LYS A 247 -14.06 15.67 21.32
N VAL A 248 -12.96 15.93 22.02
CA VAL A 248 -11.68 16.24 21.36
C VAL A 248 -10.91 14.93 21.10
N GLU A 249 -10.36 14.79 19.89
CA GLU A 249 -9.61 13.63 19.44
C GLU A 249 -8.16 14.02 19.08
N PHE A 250 -7.27 13.03 19.10
CA PHE A 250 -5.84 13.22 18.83
C PHE A 250 -5.39 12.28 17.71
N PHE A 251 -5.33 12.82 16.48
CA PHE A 251 -4.96 12.06 15.28
C PHE A 251 -3.46 12.16 14.98
N GLU A 252 -2.63 11.65 15.89
CA GLU A 252 -1.16 11.81 15.84
C GLU A 252 -0.56 11.48 14.46
N ALA A 253 -0.84 10.28 13.93
CA ALA A 253 -0.31 9.82 12.65
C ALA A 253 -0.68 10.75 11.47
N ARG A 254 -1.93 11.22 11.44
CA ARG A 254 -2.42 12.11 10.38
C ARG A 254 -1.78 13.50 10.48
N ILE A 255 -1.64 14.03 11.70
CA ILE A 255 -0.97 15.32 11.93
C ILE A 255 0.50 15.25 11.49
N TYR A 256 1.19 14.13 11.77
CA TYR A 256 2.56 13.91 11.29
C TYR A 256 2.64 13.79 9.76
N GLU A 257 1.73 13.05 9.14
CA GLU A 257 1.65 12.89 7.68
C GLU A 257 1.50 14.25 6.99
N GLU A 258 0.53 15.06 7.42
CA GLU A 258 0.32 16.40 6.85
C GLU A 258 1.49 17.35 7.12
N THR A 259 2.13 17.24 8.28
CA THR A 259 3.36 17.99 8.59
C THR A 259 4.48 17.65 7.62
N LEU A 260 4.64 16.37 7.25
CA LEU A 260 5.62 15.94 6.25
C LEU A 260 5.24 16.41 4.84
N ASN A 261 3.95 16.38 4.50
CA ASN A 261 3.45 16.83 3.20
C ASN A 261 3.73 18.32 2.98
N ILE A 262 3.55 19.17 3.99
CA ILE A 262 3.80 20.60 3.80
C ILE A 262 5.29 20.94 3.66
N LEU A 263 6.19 20.11 4.19
CA LEU A 263 7.64 20.29 4.03
C LEU A 263 8.09 20.13 2.57
N LEU A 264 7.29 19.48 1.72
CA LEU A 264 7.55 19.41 0.28
C LEU A 264 7.53 20.79 -0.40
N TYR A 265 6.91 21.79 0.24
CA TYR A 265 6.75 23.15 -0.28
C TYR A 265 7.81 24.13 0.28
N GLU A 266 8.78 23.65 1.05
CA GLU A 266 9.74 24.48 1.78
C GLU A 266 10.66 25.33 0.90
N ASN A 267 10.90 24.96 -0.37
CA ASN A 267 11.91 25.61 -1.22
C ASN A 267 11.53 25.77 -2.72
N ARG A 268 10.25 25.97 -3.07
CA ARG A 268 9.84 26.09 -4.48
C ARG A 268 9.45 27.52 -4.87
N SER A 269 10.36 28.22 -5.57
CA SER A 269 10.05 29.41 -6.37
C SER A 269 9.71 29.02 -7.81
N VAL A 270 8.75 28.11 -7.99
CA VAL A 270 8.24 27.78 -9.33
C VAL A 270 7.02 28.67 -9.58
N PRO A 271 6.91 29.38 -10.71
CA PRO A 271 5.71 30.12 -11.05
C PRO A 271 4.49 29.20 -11.06
N PHE A 272 3.42 29.67 -10.44
CA PHE A 272 2.18 28.94 -10.15
C PHE A 272 1.51 28.31 -11.40
N ASP A 273 1.80 28.83 -12.60
CA ASP A 273 1.19 28.43 -13.87
C ASP A 273 1.59 27.03 -14.37
N GLU A 274 2.74 26.49 -13.97
CA GLU A 274 3.18 25.16 -14.42
C GLU A 274 2.61 24.02 -13.56
N MET A 275 2.39 24.25 -12.26
CA MET A 275 1.76 23.24 -11.38
C MET A 275 0.24 23.24 -11.49
N PHE A 276 -0.43 24.37 -11.73
CA PHE A 276 -1.89 24.41 -11.84
C PHE A 276 -2.43 23.83 -13.16
N ARG A 277 -1.60 23.81 -14.22
CA ARG A 277 -1.93 23.07 -15.45
C ARG A 277 -1.97 21.55 -15.26
N ALA A 278 -1.37 21.04 -14.19
CA ALA A 278 -1.37 19.62 -13.87
C ALA A 278 -2.54 19.18 -12.95
N THR A 279 -3.26 20.11 -12.29
CA THR A 279 -4.21 19.73 -11.22
C THR A 279 -5.55 20.48 -11.15
N SER A 280 -5.97 21.25 -12.18
CA SER A 280 -7.32 21.82 -12.20
C SER A 280 -8.09 21.57 -13.51
N PRO A 281 -9.39 21.21 -13.46
CA PRO A 281 -10.17 20.87 -14.64
C PRO A 281 -10.62 22.17 -15.34
N ARG A 282 -10.14 22.40 -16.57
CA ARG A 282 -10.69 23.48 -17.39
C ARG A 282 -12.10 23.12 -17.86
N PHE A 283 -13.08 23.82 -17.29
CA PHE A 283 -14.26 24.27 -18.02
C PHE A 283 -13.80 24.99 -19.29
N VAL A 284 -14.16 24.44 -20.45
CA VAL A 284 -14.08 25.14 -21.73
C VAL A 284 -15.51 25.61 -22.03
N SER A 285 -15.76 26.90 -21.78
CA SER A 285 -16.85 27.61 -22.45
C SER A 285 -16.41 27.85 -23.90
N VAL A 286 -16.96 27.11 -24.85
CA VAL A 286 -16.96 27.52 -26.26
C VAL A 286 -18.38 27.87 -26.61
N ALA A 287 -18.53 29.10 -27.09
CA ALA A 287 -19.75 29.68 -27.58
C ALA A 287 -20.39 28.77 -28.64
N LEU A 288 -21.68 28.51 -28.45
CA LEU A 288 -22.55 27.89 -29.44
C LEU A 288 -22.65 28.82 -30.65
N THR A 289 -22.24 28.33 -31.81
CA THR A 289 -22.80 28.77 -33.08
C THR A 289 -23.59 27.60 -33.64
N GLU A 290 -24.89 27.84 -33.81
CA GLU A 290 -25.88 26.97 -34.45
C GLU A 290 -25.45 26.59 -35.86
N ASN A 291 -25.57 25.30 -36.19
CA ASN A 291 -26.07 24.71 -37.44
C ASN A 291 -25.36 23.38 -37.69
N ASP A 292 -26.05 22.28 -37.38
CA ASP A 292 -26.57 21.35 -38.40
C ASP A 292 -27.00 20.04 -37.72
N PHE A 293 -28.29 19.76 -37.89
CA PHE A 293 -28.92 18.49 -37.57
C PHE A 293 -28.58 17.47 -38.66
N ASP A 294 -28.63 16.21 -38.22
CA ASP A 294 -28.89 14.98 -38.96
C ASP A 294 -27.72 14.08 -39.42
N GLU A 295 -27.98 12.79 -39.15
CA GLU A 295 -27.41 11.56 -39.73
C GLU A 295 -25.97 11.15 -39.38
N ASP A 296 -25.82 10.32 -38.33
CA ASP A 296 -25.59 8.88 -38.55
C ASP A 296 -25.53 8.06 -37.25
N ARG A 297 -26.58 7.26 -37.03
CA ARG A 297 -26.61 6.16 -36.06
C ARG A 297 -26.11 4.89 -36.75
N SER A 298 -24.80 4.67 -36.85
CA SER A 298 -24.24 3.33 -37.11
C SER A 298 -22.70 3.26 -36.98
N SER A 299 -22.14 3.44 -35.78
CA SER A 299 -20.73 3.04 -35.52
C SER A 299 -20.38 2.94 -34.04
N TYR A 300 -21.04 2.04 -33.30
CA TYR A 300 -20.54 1.57 -32.00
C TYR A 300 -19.95 0.16 -32.11
N THR A 301 -18.99 0.00 -33.02
CA THR A 301 -18.08 -1.15 -33.05
C THR A 301 -16.73 -0.66 -33.53
N ASN A 302 -15.96 -0.08 -32.63
CA ASN A 302 -14.49 -0.06 -32.71
C ASN A 302 -13.95 0.23 -31.31
N SER A 303 -13.57 -0.83 -30.62
CA SER A 303 -12.70 -0.77 -29.46
C SER A 303 -11.37 -0.15 -29.89
N ALA A 304 -11.21 1.14 -29.63
CA ALA A 304 -9.95 1.86 -29.80
C ALA A 304 -8.95 1.42 -28.71
N SER A 305 -8.38 0.25 -28.97
CA SER A 305 -7.05 -0.25 -28.68
C SER A 305 -6.12 0.60 -27.80
N GLY A 306 -5.75 0.05 -26.63
CA GLY A 306 -4.53 0.48 -25.92
C GLY A 306 -3.24 0.21 -26.70
N THR A 307 -3.27 -0.55 -27.81
CA THR A 307 -2.12 -0.68 -28.72
C THR A 307 -1.78 0.62 -29.43
N SER A 308 -2.75 1.54 -29.60
CA SER A 308 -2.50 2.89 -30.17
C SER A 308 -1.66 3.78 -29.25
N GLN A 309 -1.64 3.50 -27.94
CA GLN A 309 -0.85 4.21 -26.94
C GLN A 309 0.48 3.48 -26.62
N GLY A 310 0.87 2.50 -27.43
CA GLY A 310 2.09 1.72 -27.21
C GLY A 310 2.03 0.74 -26.05
N VAL A 311 0.83 0.44 -25.50
CA VAL A 311 0.69 -0.60 -24.47
C VAL A 311 0.87 -1.97 -25.11
N SER A 312 1.81 -2.72 -24.56
CA SER A 312 2.15 -4.06 -25.06
C SER A 312 1.01 -5.05 -24.82
N SER A 313 0.82 -6.00 -25.73
CA SER A 313 -0.24 -7.00 -25.66
C SER A 313 0.23 -8.35 -26.19
N GLU A 314 -0.21 -9.44 -25.57
CA GLU A 314 0.01 -10.79 -26.10
C GLU A 314 -1.04 -11.11 -27.19
N PRO A 315 -0.69 -11.80 -28.28
CA PRO A 315 -1.65 -12.34 -29.24
C PRO A 315 -2.73 -13.15 -28.54
N PHE A 316 -3.95 -13.09 -29.07
CA PHE A 316 -5.10 -13.74 -28.46
C PHE A 316 -6.05 -14.32 -29.50
N VAL A 317 -6.82 -15.33 -29.10
CA VAL A 317 -7.84 -15.93 -29.96
C VAL A 317 -9.04 -14.98 -30.03
N PRO A 318 -9.52 -14.56 -31.23
CA PRO A 318 -10.71 -13.71 -31.34
C PRO A 318 -11.89 -14.28 -30.53
N VAL A 319 -12.64 -13.40 -29.85
CA VAL A 319 -13.77 -13.74 -28.96
C VAL A 319 -13.38 -14.44 -27.65
N PHE A 320 -12.31 -15.24 -27.61
CA PHE A 320 -11.93 -16.01 -26.42
C PHE A 320 -10.77 -15.39 -25.64
N GLY A 321 -10.02 -14.46 -26.22
CA GLY A 321 -8.84 -13.89 -25.57
C GLY A 321 -7.77 -14.96 -25.30
N GLN A 322 -7.17 -14.89 -24.12
CA GLN A 322 -6.20 -15.86 -23.60
C GLN A 322 -6.84 -16.94 -22.70
N ILE A 323 -8.17 -17.12 -22.74
CA ILE A 323 -8.87 -18.08 -21.86
C ILE A 323 -8.31 -19.51 -22.01
N PHE A 324 -8.00 -19.95 -23.24
CA PHE A 324 -7.48 -21.30 -23.47
C PHE A 324 -6.06 -21.48 -22.91
N ASP A 325 -5.23 -20.45 -22.98
CA ASP A 325 -3.88 -20.46 -22.42
C ASP A 325 -3.94 -20.53 -20.89
N ILE A 326 -4.85 -19.77 -20.27
CA ILE A 326 -5.10 -19.82 -18.82
C ILE A 326 -5.61 -21.21 -18.42
N ILE A 327 -6.55 -21.80 -19.15
CA ILE A 327 -7.05 -23.16 -18.87
C ILE A 327 -5.92 -24.19 -19.01
N ARG A 328 -5.07 -24.06 -20.03
CA ARG A 328 -3.92 -24.95 -20.24
C ARG A 328 -2.91 -24.82 -19.11
N ALA A 329 -2.55 -23.58 -18.74
CA ALA A 329 -1.66 -23.30 -17.63
C ALA A 329 -2.23 -23.83 -16.31
N ASN A 330 -3.54 -23.68 -16.08
CA ASN A 330 -4.18 -24.25 -14.90
C ASN A 330 -4.09 -25.78 -14.87
N LYS A 331 -4.38 -26.46 -15.98
CA LYS A 331 -4.21 -27.92 -16.06
C LYS A 331 -2.79 -28.39 -15.79
N GLN A 332 -1.80 -27.55 -16.03
CA GLN A 332 -0.39 -27.82 -15.79
C GLN A 332 0.12 -27.32 -14.43
N ASN A 333 -0.75 -26.72 -13.60
CA ASN A 333 -0.40 -26.07 -12.33
C ASN A 333 0.57 -24.88 -12.47
N LYS A 334 0.48 -24.18 -13.61
CA LYS A 334 1.37 -23.07 -14.00
C LYS A 334 0.63 -21.76 -14.25
N THR A 335 -0.60 -21.59 -13.74
CA THR A 335 -1.39 -20.38 -13.96
C THR A 335 -0.65 -19.12 -13.52
N LEU A 336 0.02 -19.17 -12.36
CA LEU A 336 0.74 -18.01 -11.83
C LEU A 336 2.07 -17.77 -12.55
N GLU A 337 2.77 -18.84 -12.95
CA GLU A 337 3.96 -18.75 -13.82
C GLU A 337 3.59 -18.06 -15.14
N TYR A 338 2.49 -18.48 -15.76
CA TYR A 338 1.98 -17.88 -16.99
C TYR A 338 1.75 -16.37 -16.86
N PHE A 339 1.08 -15.91 -15.78
CA PHE A 339 0.89 -14.47 -15.57
C PHE A 339 2.19 -13.73 -15.29
N ASN A 340 3.13 -14.34 -14.56
CA ASN A 340 4.44 -13.76 -14.30
C ASN A 340 5.28 -13.63 -15.57
N ASP A 341 5.25 -14.64 -16.45
CA ASP A 341 5.93 -14.61 -17.74
C ASP A 341 5.37 -13.53 -18.66
N LEU A 342 4.03 -13.36 -18.68
CA LEU A 342 3.39 -12.26 -19.39
C LEU A 342 3.88 -10.89 -18.89
N ALA A 343 3.91 -10.69 -17.57
CA ALA A 343 4.37 -9.43 -16.98
C ALA A 343 5.87 -9.18 -17.24
N LYS A 344 6.72 -10.21 -17.20
CA LYS A 344 8.14 -10.06 -17.56
C LYS A 344 8.34 -9.73 -19.04
N LYS A 345 7.53 -10.33 -19.92
CA LYS A 345 7.63 -10.14 -21.37
C LYS A 345 7.09 -8.79 -21.83
N HIS A 346 5.95 -8.36 -21.31
CA HIS A 346 5.23 -7.17 -21.76
C HIS A 346 5.43 -5.95 -20.86
N GLY A 347 6.17 -6.12 -19.76
CA GLY A 347 6.27 -5.14 -18.68
C GLY A 347 5.11 -5.28 -17.68
N TYR A 348 5.21 -4.54 -16.58
CA TYR A 348 4.23 -4.58 -15.48
C TYR A 348 2.95 -3.75 -15.74
N PHE A 349 2.70 -3.37 -17.00
CA PHE A 349 1.44 -2.82 -17.49
C PHE A 349 1.20 -3.31 -18.93
N TYR A 350 0.14 -4.08 -19.16
CA TYR A 350 -0.08 -4.71 -20.47
C TYR A 350 -1.55 -5.01 -20.72
N LEU A 351 -1.93 -5.21 -21.98
CA LEU A 351 -3.27 -5.64 -22.36
C LEU A 351 -3.37 -7.15 -22.39
N MET A 352 -4.44 -7.67 -21.81
CA MET A 352 -4.81 -9.08 -21.84
C MET A 352 -6.27 -9.22 -22.23
N GLY A 353 -6.57 -10.08 -23.20
CA GLY A 353 -7.92 -10.45 -23.58
C GLY A 353 -8.48 -11.54 -22.68
N MET A 354 -9.71 -11.37 -22.20
CA MET A 354 -10.49 -12.47 -21.64
C MET A 354 -11.90 -12.39 -22.17
N GLY A 355 -12.25 -13.35 -23.03
CA GLY A 355 -13.49 -13.28 -23.78
C GLY A 355 -13.45 -12.14 -24.80
N PRO A 356 -14.58 -11.47 -25.07
CA PRO A 356 -14.65 -10.37 -26.03
C PRO A 356 -14.03 -9.07 -25.50
N LEU A 357 -13.65 -9.02 -24.22
CA LEU A 357 -13.17 -7.81 -23.55
C LEU A 357 -11.65 -7.83 -23.36
N GLN A 358 -11.01 -6.70 -23.71
CA GLN A 358 -9.63 -6.42 -23.33
C GLN A 358 -9.58 -5.81 -21.93
N ARG A 359 -8.55 -6.20 -21.18
CA ARG A 359 -8.29 -5.71 -19.83
C ARG A 359 -6.88 -5.13 -19.76
N LEU A 360 -6.74 -4.00 -19.09
CA LEU A 360 -5.44 -3.42 -18.77
C LEU A 360 -4.96 -4.03 -17.45
N VAL A 361 -3.96 -4.90 -17.51
CA VAL A 361 -3.29 -5.42 -16.32
C VAL A 361 -2.29 -4.38 -15.83
N VAL A 362 -2.33 -4.05 -14.55
CA VAL A 362 -1.44 -3.06 -13.93
C VAL A 362 -0.84 -3.64 -12.65
N ALA A 363 0.49 -3.72 -12.61
CA ALA A 363 1.29 -4.10 -11.45
C ALA A 363 2.42 -3.06 -11.19
N GLU A 364 2.22 -1.82 -11.67
CA GLU A 364 3.15 -0.69 -11.50
C GLU A 364 2.69 0.25 -10.38
N PRO A 365 3.38 0.33 -9.23
CA PRO A 365 2.94 1.12 -8.09
C PRO A 365 2.61 2.58 -8.38
N GLY A 366 3.31 3.23 -9.32
CA GLY A 366 3.03 4.61 -9.68
C GLY A 366 1.68 4.80 -10.39
N LEU A 367 1.38 3.92 -11.35
CA LEU A 367 0.05 3.91 -11.99
C LEU A 367 -1.04 3.53 -10.98
N LEU A 368 -0.75 2.56 -10.10
CA LEU A 368 -1.68 2.14 -9.05
C LEU A 368 -1.99 3.25 -8.06
N ALA A 369 -1.00 4.10 -7.73
CA ALA A 369 -1.21 5.25 -6.86
C ALA A 369 -2.28 6.17 -7.44
N ASP A 370 -2.22 6.43 -8.74
CA ASP A 370 -3.18 7.29 -9.42
C ASP A 370 -4.58 6.63 -9.52
N ILE A 371 -4.64 5.34 -9.88
CA ILE A 371 -5.89 4.56 -10.01
C ILE A 371 -6.61 4.41 -8.67
N LEU A 372 -5.87 4.18 -7.59
CA LEU A 372 -6.42 3.90 -6.26
C LEU A 372 -6.44 5.14 -5.36
N SER A 373 -5.95 6.30 -5.83
CA SER A 373 -5.96 7.55 -5.08
C SER A 373 -7.37 7.99 -4.70
N ARG A 374 -7.47 8.77 -3.62
CA ARG A 374 -8.74 9.41 -3.25
C ARG A 374 -9.20 10.43 -4.30
N SER A 375 -8.25 11.12 -4.94
CA SER A 375 -8.53 12.15 -5.96
C SER A 375 -9.22 11.62 -7.22
N LYS A 376 -9.04 10.33 -7.56
CA LYS A 376 -9.65 9.71 -8.74
C LYS A 376 -10.57 8.54 -8.39
N ALA A 377 -10.91 8.37 -7.11
CA ALA A 377 -11.75 7.26 -6.66
C ALA A 377 -13.14 7.26 -7.32
N GLU A 378 -13.69 8.44 -7.61
CA GLU A 378 -14.98 8.59 -8.31
C GLU A 378 -14.91 8.21 -9.81
N TYR A 379 -13.72 8.03 -10.38
CA TYR A 379 -13.55 7.63 -11.80
C TYR A 379 -13.61 6.13 -11.99
N TYR A 380 -13.64 5.36 -10.89
CA TYR A 380 -13.56 3.92 -10.93
C TYR A 380 -14.65 3.26 -10.08
N ASN A 381 -15.35 2.31 -10.70
CA ASN A 381 -16.23 1.38 -10.01
C ASN A 381 -15.61 -0.01 -9.90
N LYS A 382 -16.31 -0.90 -9.18
CA LYS A 382 -16.08 -2.34 -9.27
C LYS A 382 -16.45 -2.80 -10.67
N THR A 383 -15.77 -3.85 -11.13
CA THR A 383 -15.98 -4.38 -12.47
C THR A 383 -17.37 -4.99 -12.60
N SER A 384 -18.09 -4.68 -13.68
CA SER A 384 -19.38 -5.31 -14.02
C SER A 384 -19.29 -6.84 -14.00
N PHE A 385 -18.12 -7.37 -14.38
CA PHE A 385 -17.77 -8.78 -14.27
C PHE A 385 -17.87 -9.33 -12.84
N LEU A 386 -17.29 -8.66 -11.84
CA LEU A 386 -17.36 -9.09 -10.45
C LEU A 386 -18.79 -8.99 -9.93
N ILE A 387 -19.47 -7.88 -10.26
CA ILE A 387 -20.86 -7.62 -9.82
C ILE A 387 -21.78 -8.76 -10.27
N ASN A 388 -21.72 -9.17 -11.55
CA ASN A 388 -22.57 -10.24 -12.08
C ASN A 388 -22.32 -11.61 -11.45
N ILE A 389 -21.11 -11.85 -10.92
CA ILE A 389 -20.75 -13.10 -10.25
C ILE A 389 -21.33 -13.15 -8.83
N VAL A 390 -21.20 -12.06 -8.07
CA VAL A 390 -21.53 -12.07 -6.63
C VAL A 390 -22.95 -11.61 -6.33
N LYS A 391 -23.54 -10.73 -7.17
CA LYS A 391 -24.90 -10.19 -7.00
C LYS A 391 -25.96 -11.27 -6.75
N PRO A 392 -25.94 -12.45 -7.40
CA PRO A 392 -26.91 -13.50 -7.10
C PRO A 392 -26.90 -13.97 -5.64
N LEU A 393 -25.76 -13.90 -4.95
CA LEU A 393 -25.59 -14.39 -3.57
C LEU A 393 -25.76 -13.31 -2.50
N ILE A 394 -25.34 -12.06 -2.77
CA ILE A 394 -25.23 -11.00 -1.75
C ILE A 394 -26.10 -9.77 -2.03
N GLY A 395 -26.85 -9.77 -3.13
CA GLY A 395 -27.65 -8.60 -3.53
C GLY A 395 -26.81 -7.47 -4.12
N VAL A 396 -27.32 -6.24 -4.05
CA VAL A 396 -26.74 -5.06 -4.70
C VAL A 396 -26.42 -3.93 -3.72
N HIS A 397 -27.06 -3.93 -2.55
CA HIS A 397 -26.97 -2.86 -1.57
C HIS A 397 -25.91 -3.17 -0.51
N ASN A 398 -24.66 -3.31 -0.94
CA ASN A 398 -23.56 -3.67 -0.04
C ASN A 398 -22.21 -3.05 -0.43
N LEU A 399 -21.26 -3.02 0.50
CA LEU A 399 -19.92 -2.49 0.30
C LEU A 399 -19.14 -3.14 -0.86
N LEU A 400 -19.46 -4.37 -1.26
CA LEU A 400 -18.69 -5.06 -2.30
C LEU A 400 -19.05 -4.59 -3.70
N VAL A 401 -20.32 -4.31 -3.98
CA VAL A 401 -20.82 -3.99 -5.34
C VAL A 401 -21.47 -2.62 -5.49
N SER A 402 -21.76 -1.91 -4.39
CA SER A 402 -22.44 -0.61 -4.44
C SER A 402 -21.66 0.47 -5.23
N PRO A 403 -22.38 1.38 -5.92
CA PRO A 403 -21.82 2.54 -6.58
C PRO A 403 -21.21 3.52 -5.56
N THR A 404 -20.43 4.50 -6.04
CA THR A 404 -19.58 5.34 -5.19
C THR A 404 -20.30 6.03 -4.03
N SER A 405 -21.44 6.68 -4.24
CA SER A 405 -22.15 7.40 -3.18
C SER A 405 -22.73 6.48 -2.10
N GLU A 406 -23.38 5.39 -2.51
CA GLU A 406 -23.93 4.38 -1.61
C GLU A 406 -22.82 3.68 -0.83
N HIS A 407 -21.73 3.31 -1.51
CA HIS A 407 -20.54 2.76 -0.89
C HIS A 407 -19.95 3.73 0.16
N GLU A 408 -19.81 5.02 -0.16
CA GLU A 408 -19.27 6.01 0.78
C GLU A 408 -20.15 6.18 2.02
N ARG A 409 -21.48 6.22 1.85
CA ARG A 409 -22.44 6.25 2.96
C ARG A 409 -22.30 5.01 3.84
N ALA A 410 -22.43 3.82 3.24
CA ALA A 410 -22.32 2.56 3.96
C ALA A 410 -20.95 2.43 4.66
N ARG A 411 -19.87 2.87 4.00
CA ARG A 411 -18.51 2.80 4.54
C ARG A 411 -18.33 3.70 5.75
N LYS A 412 -18.85 4.93 5.73
CA LYS A 412 -18.82 5.82 6.89
C LYS A 412 -19.58 5.24 8.07
N MET A 413 -20.77 4.70 7.81
CA MET A 413 -21.62 4.06 8.82
C MET A 413 -20.94 2.83 9.45
N LEU A 414 -20.21 2.05 8.66
CA LEU A 414 -19.61 0.78 9.11
C LEU A 414 -18.17 0.90 9.63
N ASN A 415 -17.41 1.93 9.25
CA ASN A 415 -16.02 2.10 9.71
C ASN A 415 -15.85 2.02 11.24
N PRO A 416 -16.73 2.59 12.08
CA PRO A 416 -16.63 2.43 13.53
C PRO A 416 -16.67 0.95 13.94
N ALA A 417 -17.49 0.12 13.30
CA ALA A 417 -17.65 -1.29 13.64
C ALA A 417 -16.35 -2.10 13.48
N PHE A 418 -15.53 -1.74 12.49
CA PHE A 418 -14.28 -2.42 12.16
C PHE A 418 -13.04 -1.69 12.72
N HIS A 419 -13.24 -0.70 13.60
CA HIS A 419 -12.16 -0.07 14.35
C HIS A 419 -11.68 -0.99 15.48
N SER A 420 -10.37 -1.02 15.72
CA SER A 420 -9.71 -1.96 16.66
C SER A 420 -10.37 -2.03 18.04
N ILE A 421 -10.82 -0.88 18.56
CA ILE A 421 -11.45 -0.77 19.89
C ILE A 421 -12.77 -1.55 19.99
N ASN A 422 -13.54 -1.63 18.91
CA ASN A 422 -14.80 -2.38 18.88
C ASN A 422 -14.55 -3.87 18.58
N LEU A 423 -13.43 -4.19 17.94
CA LEU A 423 -13.02 -5.57 17.69
C LEU A 423 -12.48 -6.27 18.95
N GLN A 424 -12.06 -5.52 19.97
CA GLN A 424 -11.62 -6.08 21.26
C GLN A 424 -12.67 -7.03 21.87
N SER A 425 -13.96 -6.70 21.78
CA SER A 425 -15.02 -7.54 22.34
C SER A 425 -15.24 -8.86 21.58
N MET A 426 -14.62 -9.02 20.40
CA MET A 426 -14.74 -10.23 19.57
C MET A 426 -13.66 -11.28 19.88
N VAL A 427 -12.56 -10.91 20.54
CA VAL A 427 -11.46 -11.83 20.88
C VAL A 427 -11.93 -13.05 21.69
N PRO A 428 -12.79 -12.91 22.72
CA PRO A 428 -13.29 -14.07 23.46
C PRO A 428 -14.08 -15.05 22.60
N LEU A 429 -14.89 -14.53 21.67
CA LEU A 429 -15.66 -15.35 20.72
C LEU A 429 -14.73 -16.10 19.76
N MET A 430 -13.80 -15.39 19.12
CA MET A 430 -12.80 -15.99 18.23
C MET A 430 -12.03 -17.10 18.95
N SER A 431 -11.64 -16.84 20.19
CA SER A 431 -10.86 -17.79 20.99
C SER A 431 -11.69 -19.02 21.37
N SER A 432 -12.96 -18.87 21.75
CA SER A 432 -13.86 -19.97 22.07
C SER A 432 -14.15 -20.88 20.86
N GLU A 433 -14.41 -20.29 19.69
CA GLU A 433 -14.60 -21.05 18.45
C GLU A 433 -13.32 -21.79 18.04
N THR A 434 -12.16 -21.13 18.19
CA THR A 434 -10.84 -21.71 17.91
C THR A 434 -10.55 -22.87 18.84
N GLU A 435 -10.82 -22.74 20.13
CA GLU A 435 -10.66 -23.82 21.12
C GLU A 435 -11.52 -25.03 20.77
N ARG A 436 -12.77 -24.82 20.36
CA ARG A 436 -13.66 -25.90 19.92
C ARG A 436 -13.14 -26.60 18.67
N ALA A 437 -12.61 -25.84 17.70
CA ALA A 437 -12.01 -26.40 16.49
C ALA A 437 -10.76 -27.23 16.81
N ILE A 438 -9.88 -26.74 17.69
CA ILE A 438 -8.69 -27.48 18.15
C ILE A 438 -9.11 -28.76 18.87
N TYR A 439 -10.08 -28.70 19.78
CA TYR A 439 -10.59 -29.88 20.47
C TYR A 439 -11.14 -30.90 19.48
N SER A 440 -11.99 -30.48 18.55
CA SER A 440 -12.53 -31.36 17.51
C SER A 440 -11.40 -31.99 16.69
N LEU A 441 -10.44 -31.18 16.24
CA LEU A 441 -9.29 -31.62 15.44
C LEU A 441 -8.45 -32.68 16.16
N LEU A 442 -8.12 -32.46 17.44
CA LEU A 442 -7.32 -33.40 18.23
C LEU A 442 -8.08 -34.68 18.60
N THR A 443 -9.40 -34.62 18.72
CA THR A 443 -10.23 -35.82 18.99
C THR A 443 -10.47 -36.68 17.76
N THR A 444 -10.47 -36.09 16.56
CA THR A 444 -10.67 -36.82 15.30
C THR A 444 -9.35 -37.13 14.59
N SER A 445 -8.23 -36.56 15.01
CA SER A 445 -6.92 -36.81 14.42
C SER A 445 -6.45 -38.24 14.67
N SER A 446 -5.96 -38.88 13.62
CA SER A 446 -5.30 -40.18 13.67
C SER A 446 -3.81 -40.00 13.33
N PRO A 447 -2.89 -40.74 13.97
CA PRO A 447 -1.48 -40.75 13.56
C PRO A 447 -1.25 -41.26 12.13
N THR A 448 -2.21 -42.00 11.56
CA THR A 448 -2.07 -42.63 10.24
C THR A 448 -2.79 -41.90 9.13
N ASP A 449 -3.86 -41.15 9.46
CA ASP A 449 -4.74 -40.54 8.46
C ASP A 449 -4.52 -39.03 8.38
N PRO A 450 -4.07 -38.49 7.24
CA PRO A 450 -3.84 -37.07 7.08
C PRO A 450 -5.16 -36.30 7.05
N ILE A 451 -5.16 -35.12 7.64
CA ILE A 451 -6.32 -34.23 7.73
C ILE A 451 -6.18 -33.12 6.69
N ARG A 452 -7.30 -32.74 6.08
CA ARG A 452 -7.37 -31.59 5.17
C ARG A 452 -7.46 -30.28 5.97
N LEU A 453 -6.31 -29.66 6.24
CA LEU A 453 -6.14 -28.50 7.12
C LEU A 453 -6.82 -27.22 6.60
N ASP A 454 -6.85 -27.00 5.29
CA ASP A 454 -7.57 -25.87 4.67
C ASP A 454 -9.08 -25.91 4.99
N SER A 455 -9.67 -27.11 5.03
CA SER A 455 -11.08 -27.29 5.36
C SER A 455 -11.39 -27.02 6.84
N VAL A 456 -10.42 -27.26 7.73
CA VAL A 456 -10.52 -26.93 9.16
C VAL A 456 -10.58 -25.41 9.34
N PHE A 457 -9.66 -24.69 8.71
CA PHE A 457 -9.63 -23.22 8.78
C PHE A 457 -10.85 -22.59 8.12
N SER A 458 -11.29 -23.11 6.98
CA SER A 458 -12.55 -22.68 6.34
C SER A 458 -13.74 -22.87 7.28
N SER A 459 -13.91 -24.05 7.87
CA SER A 459 -15.02 -24.29 8.81
C SER A 459 -14.95 -23.39 10.04
N LEU A 460 -13.74 -23.11 10.54
CA LEU A 460 -13.51 -22.25 11.71
C LEU A 460 -13.82 -20.78 11.41
N THR A 461 -13.25 -20.20 10.34
CA THR A 461 -13.51 -18.80 10.00
C THR A 461 -14.97 -18.57 9.59
N LEU A 462 -15.64 -19.57 8.98
CA LEU A 462 -17.09 -19.48 8.76
C LEU A 462 -17.84 -19.45 10.10
N SER A 463 -17.45 -20.31 11.03
CA SER A 463 -18.09 -20.36 12.36
C SER A 463 -17.89 -19.06 13.14
N ILE A 464 -16.70 -18.45 13.06
CA ILE A 464 -16.40 -17.17 13.70
C ILE A 464 -17.19 -16.05 13.04
N ILE A 465 -17.14 -15.90 11.70
CA ILE A 465 -17.87 -14.81 11.04
C ILE A 465 -19.37 -14.95 11.26
N ILE A 466 -19.92 -16.17 11.18
CA ILE A 466 -21.34 -16.39 11.45
C ILE A 466 -21.67 -16.09 12.91
N SER A 467 -20.87 -16.54 13.88
CA SER A 467 -21.15 -16.29 15.29
C SER A 467 -21.00 -14.81 15.65
N SER A 468 -20.01 -14.12 15.06
CA SER A 468 -19.74 -12.70 15.27
C SER A 468 -20.70 -11.79 14.52
N ALA A 469 -21.35 -12.29 13.47
CA ALA A 469 -22.37 -11.55 12.75
C ALA A 469 -23.79 -11.93 13.18
N PHE A 470 -24.07 -13.10 13.76
CA PHE A 470 -25.47 -13.55 13.92
C PHE A 470 -25.81 -14.20 15.27
N GLY A 471 -24.84 -14.42 16.16
CA GLY A 471 -25.11 -14.96 17.51
C GLY A 471 -25.18 -16.50 17.60
N GLN A 472 -25.76 -17.02 18.70
CA GLN A 472 -25.64 -18.44 19.11
C GLN A 472 -26.51 -19.45 18.35
N ASP A 473 -27.53 -19.03 17.61
CA ASP A 473 -28.54 -19.96 17.07
C ASP A 473 -28.00 -20.97 16.04
N TYR A 474 -26.75 -20.78 15.60
CA TYR A 474 -26.04 -21.73 14.74
C TYR A 474 -25.22 -22.80 15.48
N GLN A 475 -25.02 -22.70 16.81
CA GLN A 475 -24.19 -23.64 17.59
C GLN A 475 -24.81 -25.02 17.79
N GLY A 476 -26.13 -25.15 17.64
CA GLY A 476 -26.86 -26.37 18.00
C GLY A 476 -26.81 -27.53 16.99
N ASN A 477 -26.46 -27.29 15.71
CA ASN A 477 -26.60 -28.33 14.68
C ASN A 477 -25.37 -28.44 13.75
N LYS A 478 -24.39 -29.28 14.13
CA LYS A 478 -23.19 -29.59 13.32
C LYS A 478 -23.52 -29.93 11.86
N SER A 479 -24.62 -30.66 11.63
CA SER A 479 -25.04 -31.05 10.28
C SER A 479 -25.39 -29.85 9.39
N SER A 480 -26.04 -28.81 9.95
CA SER A 480 -26.36 -27.58 9.22
C SER A 480 -25.10 -26.80 8.82
N ARG A 481 -24.02 -26.89 9.61
CA ARG A 481 -22.74 -26.23 9.30
C ARG A 481 -22.01 -26.83 8.14
N GLU A 482 -21.87 -28.15 8.17
CA GLU A 482 -21.23 -28.90 7.10
C GLU A 482 -22.00 -28.77 5.79
N VAL A 483 -23.34 -28.80 5.85
CA VAL A 483 -24.19 -28.58 4.68
C VAL A 483 -24.01 -27.18 4.10
N MET A 484 -24.00 -26.13 4.93
CA MET A 484 -23.80 -24.77 4.46
C MET A 484 -22.41 -24.57 3.84
N ASN A 485 -21.35 -24.99 4.53
CA ASN A 485 -19.97 -24.95 4.01
C ASN A 485 -19.84 -25.65 2.67
N LYS A 486 -20.39 -26.86 2.57
CA LYS A 486 -20.36 -27.65 1.34
C LYS A 486 -21.08 -26.93 0.20
N LEU A 487 -22.29 -26.43 0.44
CA LEU A 487 -23.07 -25.73 -0.58
C LEU A 487 -22.43 -24.41 -1.00
N PHE A 488 -21.78 -23.68 -0.09
CA PHE A 488 -21.02 -22.49 -0.42
C PHE A 488 -19.83 -22.79 -1.33
N ASN A 489 -19.08 -23.84 -1.02
CA ASN A 489 -17.95 -24.26 -1.85
C ASN A 489 -18.43 -24.71 -3.24
N GLU A 490 -19.49 -25.51 -3.31
CA GLU A 490 -20.08 -25.95 -4.57
C GLU A 490 -20.64 -24.77 -5.40
N ALA A 491 -21.29 -23.80 -4.75
CA ALA A 491 -21.78 -22.59 -5.43
C ALA A 491 -20.63 -21.74 -5.97
N SER A 492 -19.53 -21.62 -5.21
CA SER A 492 -18.32 -20.91 -5.64
C SER A 492 -17.67 -21.59 -6.85
N ASP A 493 -17.56 -22.92 -6.84
CA ASP A 493 -17.08 -23.72 -7.97
C ASP A 493 -17.96 -23.51 -9.21
N MET A 494 -19.28 -23.50 -9.04
CA MET A 494 -20.21 -23.27 -10.15
C MET A 494 -20.12 -21.84 -10.69
N LEU A 495 -19.98 -20.84 -9.82
CA LEU A 495 -19.80 -19.45 -10.23
C LEU A 495 -18.51 -19.27 -11.05
N GLU A 496 -17.42 -19.92 -10.66
CA GLU A 496 -16.17 -19.93 -11.41
C GLU A 496 -16.30 -20.66 -12.75
N TYR A 497 -16.88 -21.87 -12.75
CA TYR A 497 -17.13 -22.65 -13.96
C TYR A 497 -17.88 -21.81 -15.01
N ARG A 498 -18.94 -21.13 -14.58
CA ARG A 498 -19.75 -20.25 -15.43
C ARG A 498 -18.98 -19.04 -15.93
N THR A 499 -18.06 -18.54 -15.10
CA THR A 499 -17.23 -17.38 -15.43
C THR A 499 -16.24 -17.67 -16.55
N PHE A 500 -15.50 -18.78 -16.50
CA PHE A 500 -14.57 -19.18 -17.56
C PHE A 500 -15.26 -19.60 -18.87
N ARG A 501 -16.55 -19.96 -18.79
CA ARG A 501 -17.40 -20.26 -19.95
C ARG A 501 -18.15 -19.03 -20.48
N MET A 502 -17.92 -17.84 -19.91
CA MET A 502 -18.61 -16.59 -20.25
C MET A 502 -20.14 -16.63 -20.05
N ILE A 503 -20.66 -17.60 -19.30
CA ILE A 503 -22.10 -17.77 -19.04
C ILE A 503 -22.62 -16.58 -18.24
N ASN A 504 -21.90 -16.17 -17.20
CA ASN A 504 -22.28 -15.04 -16.34
C ASN A 504 -22.15 -13.66 -17.03
N GLN A 505 -21.52 -13.60 -18.22
CA GLN A 505 -21.37 -12.36 -18.97
C GLN A 505 -22.58 -12.08 -19.88
N VAL A 506 -23.41 -13.08 -20.14
CA VAL A 506 -24.62 -12.97 -20.95
C VAL A 506 -25.81 -13.21 -20.03
N GLU A 507 -26.55 -12.16 -19.71
CA GLU A 507 -27.67 -12.20 -18.75
C GLU A 507 -28.68 -13.31 -19.06
N PHE A 508 -29.03 -13.48 -20.34
CA PHE A 508 -29.90 -14.57 -20.78
C PHE A 508 -29.36 -15.96 -20.43
N LEU A 509 -28.05 -16.22 -20.65
CA LEU A 509 -27.44 -17.51 -20.32
C LEU A 509 -27.32 -17.71 -18.81
N ALA A 510 -27.16 -16.62 -18.07
CA ALA A 510 -27.05 -16.65 -16.62
C ALA A 510 -28.34 -17.16 -15.94
N GLU A 511 -29.51 -16.87 -16.51
CA GLU A 511 -30.79 -17.27 -15.93
C GLU A 511 -31.25 -18.69 -16.31
N LEU A 512 -30.60 -19.33 -17.29
CA LEU A 512 -30.98 -20.69 -17.68
C LEU A 512 -30.68 -21.72 -16.57
N PRO A 513 -31.53 -22.77 -16.41
CA PRO A 513 -31.40 -23.78 -15.35
C PRO A 513 -30.22 -24.76 -15.58
N PHE A 514 -29.28 -24.42 -16.46
CA PHE A 514 -28.10 -25.22 -16.78
C PHE A 514 -26.86 -24.70 -16.05
N TRP A 515 -25.73 -25.39 -16.24
CA TRP A 515 -24.41 -24.94 -15.81
C TRP A 515 -24.35 -24.58 -14.32
N GLY A 516 -24.93 -25.42 -13.46
CA GLY A 516 -24.86 -25.24 -12.00
C GLY A 516 -25.81 -24.19 -11.41
N LYS A 517 -26.71 -23.59 -12.21
CA LYS A 517 -27.72 -22.64 -11.68
C LYS A 517 -28.54 -23.21 -10.51
N PRO A 518 -29.01 -24.48 -10.53
CA PRO A 518 -29.76 -25.04 -9.38
C PRO A 518 -28.96 -25.06 -8.08
N THR A 519 -27.66 -25.36 -8.14
CA THR A 519 -26.75 -25.34 -6.98
C THR A 519 -26.57 -23.93 -6.44
N ILE A 520 -26.36 -22.95 -7.31
CA ILE A 520 -26.25 -21.53 -6.93
C ILE A 520 -27.55 -21.04 -6.28
N ASP A 521 -28.69 -21.37 -6.88
CA ASP A 521 -30.01 -20.97 -6.34
C ASP A 521 -30.31 -21.64 -5.00
N GLN A 522 -29.87 -22.89 -4.80
CA GLN A 522 -30.00 -23.58 -3.52
C GLN A 522 -29.14 -22.92 -2.44
N ALA A 523 -27.87 -22.64 -2.74
CA ALA A 523 -26.98 -21.94 -1.82
C ALA A 523 -27.51 -20.54 -1.47
N LYS A 524 -27.99 -19.79 -2.48
CA LYS A 524 -28.65 -18.50 -2.31
C LYS A 524 -29.83 -18.60 -1.34
N ARG A 525 -30.77 -19.54 -1.57
CA ARG A 525 -31.96 -19.69 -0.71
C ARG A 525 -31.58 -19.92 0.75
N LEU A 526 -30.71 -20.89 1.01
CA LEU A 526 -30.31 -21.24 2.38
C LEU A 526 -29.58 -20.09 3.08
N LEU A 527 -28.70 -19.40 2.36
CA LEU A 527 -27.98 -18.27 2.92
C LEU A 527 -28.92 -17.10 3.22
N HIS A 528 -29.87 -16.80 2.33
CA HIS A 528 -30.87 -15.76 2.55
C HIS A 528 -31.80 -16.10 3.71
N GLU A 529 -32.34 -17.33 3.76
CA GLU A 529 -33.19 -17.81 4.87
C GLU A 529 -32.45 -17.72 6.20
N PHE A 530 -31.16 -18.08 6.21
CA PHE A 530 -30.32 -17.99 7.40
C PHE A 530 -30.17 -16.54 7.89
N VAL A 531 -29.81 -15.62 6.99
CA VAL A 531 -29.65 -14.20 7.35
C VAL A 531 -30.98 -13.56 7.77
N ASP A 532 -32.08 -13.88 7.08
CA ASP A 532 -33.42 -13.39 7.44
C ASP A 532 -33.81 -13.84 8.85
N GLN A 533 -33.60 -15.13 9.17
CA GLN A 533 -33.89 -15.68 10.48
C GLN A 533 -33.03 -15.01 11.56
N ALA A 534 -31.73 -14.84 11.32
CA ALA A 534 -30.83 -14.19 12.28
C ALA A 534 -31.22 -12.73 12.56
N ILE A 535 -31.56 -11.95 11.52
CA ILE A 535 -32.01 -10.57 11.68
C ILE A 535 -33.32 -10.53 12.47
N ALA A 536 -34.28 -11.41 12.15
CA ALA A 536 -35.55 -11.50 12.85
C ALA A 536 -35.38 -11.86 14.33
N ASP A 537 -34.55 -12.86 14.64
CA ASP A 537 -34.29 -13.31 16.00
C ASP A 537 -33.59 -12.24 16.84
N ARG A 538 -32.66 -11.49 16.25
CA ARG A 538 -32.02 -10.34 16.92
C ARG A 538 -33.02 -9.22 17.22
N ARG A 539 -33.89 -8.87 16.27
CA ARG A 539 -34.90 -7.81 16.44
C ARG A 539 -35.98 -8.16 17.46
N CYS A 540 -36.36 -9.42 17.57
CA CYS A 540 -37.35 -9.86 18.55
C CYS A 540 -36.75 -10.24 19.92
N GLY A 541 -35.44 -10.04 20.11
CA GLY A 541 -34.74 -10.31 21.37
C GLY A 541 -34.59 -11.81 21.70
N LYS A 542 -34.82 -12.70 20.73
CA LYS A 542 -34.55 -14.15 20.88
C LYS A 542 -33.06 -14.45 20.81
N SER A 543 -32.30 -13.64 20.08
CA SER A 543 -30.85 -13.70 19.97
C SER A 543 -30.22 -12.44 20.56
N SER A 544 -29.05 -12.59 21.17
CA SER A 544 -28.25 -11.50 21.73
C SER A 544 -26.80 -11.60 21.27
N SER A 545 -26.06 -10.50 21.43
CA SER A 545 -24.65 -10.44 21.10
C SER A 545 -23.86 -11.55 21.78
N LEU A 546 -23.01 -12.22 21.01
CA LEU A 546 -22.07 -13.21 21.53
C LEU A 546 -20.79 -12.60 22.08
N CYS A 547 -20.55 -11.33 21.75
CA CYS A 547 -19.38 -10.59 22.18
C CYS A 547 -19.60 -10.03 23.58
N SER A 548 -18.53 -9.67 24.28
CA SER A 548 -18.62 -8.93 25.56
C SER A 548 -19.23 -7.51 25.41
N GLY A 549 -19.56 -7.13 24.19
CA GLY A 549 -20.07 -5.83 23.75
C GLY A 549 -21.01 -6.02 22.55
N ARG A 550 -20.96 -5.12 21.55
CA ARG A 550 -21.73 -5.26 20.30
C ARG A 550 -21.01 -6.17 19.29
N ASP A 551 -21.76 -7.00 18.59
CA ASP A 551 -21.27 -7.82 17.49
C ASP A 551 -21.50 -7.12 16.13
N ILE A 552 -21.09 -7.74 15.01
CA ILE A 552 -21.16 -7.09 13.68
C ILE A 552 -22.60 -6.73 13.30
N LEU A 553 -23.59 -7.55 13.67
CA LEU A 553 -25.01 -7.27 13.38
C LEU A 553 -25.59 -6.23 14.31
N ASP A 554 -25.23 -6.22 15.59
CA ASP A 554 -25.60 -5.11 16.48
C ASP A 554 -25.08 -3.78 15.95
N LEU A 555 -23.87 -3.80 15.39
CA LEU A 555 -23.25 -2.63 14.78
C LEU A 555 -23.95 -2.23 13.48
N LEU A 556 -24.32 -3.18 12.62
CA LEU A 556 -25.15 -2.93 11.43
C LEU A 556 -26.52 -2.32 11.80
N LEU A 557 -27.21 -2.91 12.77
CA LEU A 557 -28.55 -2.49 13.21
C LEU A 557 -28.56 -1.14 13.91
N SER A 558 -27.43 -0.74 14.53
CA SER A 558 -27.29 0.55 15.21
C SER A 558 -26.56 1.61 14.38
N ALA A 559 -26.14 1.27 13.16
CA ALA A 559 -25.45 2.20 12.28
C ALA A 559 -26.43 3.22 11.69
N VAL A 560 -26.08 4.50 11.83
CA VAL A 560 -26.82 5.63 11.27
C VAL A 560 -25.89 6.52 10.47
N ASP A 561 -26.41 7.16 9.41
CA ASP A 561 -25.65 8.13 8.63
C ASP A 561 -25.61 9.52 9.28
N GLU A 562 -25.03 10.49 8.58
CA GLU A 562 -24.88 11.88 9.05
C GLU A 562 -26.24 12.59 9.27
N GLN A 563 -27.30 12.09 8.64
CA GLN A 563 -28.67 12.59 8.78
C GLN A 563 -29.43 11.87 9.91
N GLY A 564 -28.85 10.82 10.49
CA GLY A 564 -29.49 9.99 11.52
C GLY A 564 -30.34 8.86 10.93
N GLU A 565 -30.29 8.63 9.62
CA GLU A 565 -31.06 7.58 8.96
C GLU A 565 -30.31 6.25 9.07
N SER A 566 -31.06 5.20 9.40
CA SER A 566 -30.53 3.83 9.51
C SER A 566 -30.42 3.16 8.15
N PHE A 567 -29.75 2.01 8.10
CA PHE A 567 -29.88 1.12 6.95
C PHE A 567 -31.31 0.58 6.84
N THR A 568 -31.78 0.43 5.60
CA THR A 568 -33.00 -0.31 5.27
C THR A 568 -32.82 -1.80 5.55
N ASP A 569 -33.92 -2.53 5.68
CA ASP A 569 -33.90 -3.98 5.88
C ASP A 569 -33.15 -4.72 4.77
N GLN A 570 -33.26 -4.25 3.53
CA GLN A 570 -32.55 -4.83 2.40
C GLN A 570 -31.04 -4.53 2.45
N GLU A 571 -30.63 -3.31 2.82
CA GLU A 571 -29.21 -2.95 3.02
C GLU A 571 -28.59 -3.80 4.15
N ILE A 572 -29.29 -3.96 5.27
CA ILE A 572 -28.81 -4.79 6.40
C ILE A 572 -28.59 -6.23 5.93
N LYS A 573 -29.54 -6.78 5.19
CA LYS A 573 -29.45 -8.15 4.64
C LYS A 573 -28.29 -8.29 3.66
N ASP A 574 -28.18 -7.40 2.69
CA ASP A 574 -27.14 -7.44 1.66
C ASP A 574 -25.74 -7.26 2.26
N GLU A 575 -25.56 -6.39 3.26
CA GLU A 575 -24.30 -6.24 3.99
C GLU A 575 -23.96 -7.48 4.84
N ALA A 576 -24.95 -8.04 5.55
CA ALA A 576 -24.78 -9.27 6.32
C ALA A 576 -24.32 -10.44 5.44
N LEU A 577 -24.96 -10.64 4.27
CA LEU A 577 -24.56 -11.64 3.27
C LEU A 577 -23.13 -11.39 2.77
N THR A 578 -22.77 -10.12 2.57
CA THR A 578 -21.44 -9.71 2.11
C THR A 578 -20.36 -10.03 3.13
N PHE A 579 -20.61 -9.84 4.43
CA PHE A 579 -19.64 -10.17 5.48
C PHE A 579 -19.39 -11.68 5.59
N VAL A 580 -20.43 -12.51 5.47
CA VAL A 580 -20.27 -13.97 5.43
C VAL A 580 -19.39 -14.40 4.26
N LEU A 581 -19.67 -13.88 3.06
CA LEU A 581 -18.92 -14.25 1.86
C LEU A 581 -17.45 -13.76 1.93
N ALA A 582 -17.23 -12.50 2.30
CA ALA A 582 -15.91 -11.87 2.25
C ALA A 582 -14.98 -12.28 3.41
N GLY A 583 -15.54 -12.48 4.61
CA GLY A 583 -14.76 -12.71 5.83
C GLY A 583 -14.29 -14.15 6.02
N HIS A 584 -14.98 -15.12 5.43
CA HIS A 584 -14.69 -16.54 5.65
C HIS A 584 -13.49 -17.04 4.81
N GLU A 585 -13.57 -16.94 3.47
CA GLU A 585 -12.63 -17.62 2.56
C GLU A 585 -11.25 -16.94 2.54
N THR A 586 -11.21 -15.62 2.75
CA THR A 586 -9.95 -14.87 2.70
C THR A 586 -9.05 -15.18 3.90
N THR A 587 -9.59 -15.17 5.13
CA THR A 587 -8.83 -15.53 6.33
C THR A 587 -8.44 -17.00 6.36
N SER A 588 -9.31 -17.92 5.90
CA SER A 588 -8.98 -19.34 5.88
C SER A 588 -7.82 -19.67 4.93
N ASN A 589 -7.78 -19.03 3.75
CA ASN A 589 -6.66 -19.13 2.83
C ASN A 589 -5.37 -18.57 3.42
N LEU A 590 -5.42 -17.42 4.10
CA LEU A 590 -4.26 -16.86 4.81
C LEU A 590 -3.70 -17.85 5.83
N LEU A 591 -4.56 -18.47 6.65
CA LEU A 591 -4.14 -19.44 7.66
C LEU A 591 -3.58 -20.72 7.04
N ALA A 592 -4.21 -21.24 5.99
CA ALA A 592 -3.73 -22.42 5.28
C ALA A 592 -2.33 -22.19 4.68
N TRP A 593 -2.11 -21.08 3.97
CA TRP A 593 -0.80 -20.76 3.42
C TRP A 593 0.24 -20.46 4.50
N THR A 594 -0.16 -19.83 5.60
CA THR A 594 0.75 -19.57 6.71
C THR A 594 1.20 -20.87 7.34
N LEU A 595 0.29 -21.79 7.60
CA LEU A 595 0.65 -23.09 8.19
C LEU A 595 1.51 -23.92 7.23
N TYR A 596 1.21 -23.89 5.93
CA TYR A 596 2.05 -24.51 4.91
C TYR A 596 3.48 -23.96 4.94
N LEU A 597 3.66 -22.64 4.97
CA LEU A 597 4.97 -22.01 5.05
C LEU A 597 5.70 -22.35 6.36
N LEU A 598 5.01 -22.32 7.51
CA LEU A 598 5.62 -22.69 8.79
C LEU A 598 6.11 -24.14 8.81
N MET A 599 5.37 -25.08 8.21
CA MET A 599 5.81 -26.48 8.08
C MET A 599 7.01 -26.69 7.14
N LEU A 600 7.38 -25.68 6.34
CA LEU A 600 8.57 -25.70 5.48
C LEU A 600 9.77 -24.95 6.09
N HIS A 601 9.55 -24.21 7.18
CA HIS A 601 10.52 -23.28 7.76
C HIS A 601 10.58 -23.47 9.29
N ASP A 602 11.28 -24.51 9.73
CA ASP A 602 11.41 -24.89 11.14
C ASP A 602 11.95 -23.76 12.01
N ASP A 603 12.86 -22.93 11.49
CA ASP A 603 13.43 -21.78 12.20
C ASP A 603 12.38 -20.69 12.47
N VAL A 604 11.48 -20.45 11.51
CA VAL A 604 10.37 -19.51 11.66
C VAL A 604 9.29 -20.07 12.57
N LEU A 605 8.97 -21.36 12.44
CA LEU A 605 8.03 -22.05 13.33
C LEU A 605 8.50 -22.02 14.78
N GLN A 606 9.79 -22.27 15.03
CA GLN A 606 10.39 -22.19 16.35
C GLN A 606 10.28 -20.78 16.94
N ALA A 607 10.55 -19.73 16.15
CA ALA A 607 10.40 -18.34 16.58
C ALA A 607 8.94 -18.00 16.95
N CYS A 608 7.96 -18.52 16.19
CA CYS A 608 6.54 -18.39 16.54
C CYS A 608 6.20 -19.12 17.84
N HIS A 609 6.71 -20.33 18.05
CA HIS A 609 6.49 -21.07 19.30
C HIS A 609 7.06 -20.32 20.50
N GLU A 610 8.29 -19.80 20.41
CA GLU A 610 8.91 -19.00 21.47
C GLU A 610 8.11 -17.74 21.79
N GLU A 611 7.57 -17.05 20.77
CA GLU A 611 6.68 -15.91 20.99
C GLU A 611 5.38 -16.34 21.69
N VAL A 612 4.75 -17.41 21.22
CA VAL A 612 3.48 -17.91 21.78
C VAL A 612 3.66 -18.36 23.22
N ASP A 613 4.74 -19.08 23.54
CA ASP A 613 5.02 -19.54 24.90
C ASP A 613 5.29 -18.36 25.85
N ARG A 614 5.93 -17.30 25.35
CA ARG A 614 6.18 -16.07 26.11
C ARG A 614 4.91 -15.27 26.36
N VAL A 615 4.03 -15.13 25.35
CA VAL A 615 2.84 -14.27 25.40
C VAL A 615 1.64 -14.99 26.02
N LEU A 616 1.51 -16.30 25.79
CA LEU A 616 0.40 -17.14 26.22
C LEU A 616 0.92 -18.38 26.98
N PRO A 617 1.57 -18.19 28.14
CA PRO A 617 2.12 -19.30 28.93
C PRO A 617 1.03 -20.27 29.38
N ASP A 618 1.38 -21.53 29.57
CA ASP A 618 0.53 -22.58 30.16
C ASP A 618 -0.85 -22.76 29.50
N GLY A 619 -0.96 -22.51 28.19
CA GLY A 619 -2.24 -22.68 27.49
C GLY A 619 -3.22 -21.52 27.66
N LEU A 620 -2.75 -20.37 28.19
CA LEU A 620 -3.57 -19.18 28.46
C LEU A 620 -4.38 -18.76 27.23
N MET A 621 -5.66 -18.46 27.46
CA MET A 621 -6.56 -17.93 26.44
C MET A 621 -6.14 -16.50 26.05
N PRO A 622 -6.06 -16.15 24.76
CA PRO A 622 -5.67 -14.81 24.33
C PRO A 622 -6.64 -13.72 24.83
N THR A 623 -6.09 -12.60 25.29
CA THR A 623 -6.81 -11.33 25.44
C THR A 623 -6.43 -10.39 24.29
N PHE A 624 -7.13 -9.27 24.15
CA PHE A 624 -6.78 -8.29 23.12
C PHE A 624 -5.36 -7.72 23.30
N GLU A 625 -4.93 -7.51 24.55
CA GLU A 625 -3.58 -7.07 24.90
C GLU A 625 -2.53 -8.12 24.50
N HIS A 626 -2.76 -9.40 24.85
CA HIS A 626 -1.87 -10.49 24.42
C HIS A 626 -1.74 -10.55 22.90
N VAL A 627 -2.84 -10.40 22.16
CA VAL A 627 -2.80 -10.41 20.70
C VAL A 627 -2.01 -9.22 20.15
N GLY A 628 -2.01 -8.07 20.83
CA GLY A 628 -1.14 -6.92 20.53
C GLY A 628 0.35 -7.25 20.59
N ASP A 629 0.75 -8.19 21.45
CA ASP A 629 2.15 -8.57 21.70
C ASP A 629 2.68 -9.70 20.79
N LEU A 630 1.83 -10.27 19.93
CA LEU A 630 2.16 -11.29 18.93
C LEU A 630 2.76 -10.66 17.65
N GLN A 631 3.97 -10.13 17.74
CA GLN A 631 4.62 -9.36 16.67
C GLN A 631 5.24 -10.26 15.59
N ILE A 632 5.82 -11.40 15.96
CA ILE A 632 6.38 -12.39 15.03
C ILE A 632 5.24 -13.04 14.25
N ILE A 633 4.16 -13.45 14.91
CA ILE A 633 2.97 -13.96 14.23
C ILE A 633 2.40 -12.93 13.24
N GLU A 634 2.29 -11.64 13.63
CA GLU A 634 1.84 -10.59 12.71
C GLU A 634 2.79 -10.43 11.51
N ALA A 635 4.11 -10.50 11.73
CA ALA A 635 5.11 -10.43 10.68
C ALA A 635 5.04 -11.62 9.71
N VAL A 636 4.84 -12.83 10.24
CA VAL A 636 4.64 -14.07 9.49
C VAL A 636 3.38 -13.98 8.64
N LEU A 637 2.26 -13.53 9.20
CA LEU A 637 1.01 -13.34 8.46
C LEU A 637 1.16 -12.32 7.33
N ASN A 638 1.89 -11.21 7.55
CA ASN A 638 2.16 -10.23 6.50
C ASN A 638 3.05 -10.78 5.39
N GLU A 639 4.09 -11.56 5.74
CA GLU A 639 4.92 -12.20 4.73
C GLU A 639 4.17 -13.28 3.95
N THR A 640 3.28 -14.02 4.63
CA THR A 640 2.34 -14.92 3.94
C THR A 640 1.44 -14.14 3.00
N LEU A 641 0.87 -13.00 3.40
CA LEU A 641 0.02 -12.19 2.51
C LEU A 641 0.78 -11.60 1.31
N ARG A 642 2.09 -11.38 1.43
CA ARG A 642 2.96 -10.96 0.33
C ARG A 642 3.16 -12.07 -0.69
N LEU A 643 3.46 -13.29 -0.23
CA LEU A 643 3.67 -14.44 -1.10
C LEU A 643 2.33 -15.04 -1.59
N TYR A 644 1.39 -15.24 -0.70
CA TYR A 644 0.08 -15.82 -0.98
C TYR A 644 -1.04 -14.84 -0.62
N PRO A 645 -1.22 -13.74 -1.39
CA PRO A 645 -2.33 -12.83 -1.16
C PRO A 645 -3.65 -13.58 -1.25
N ALA A 646 -4.51 -13.40 -0.25
CA ALA A 646 -5.84 -14.03 -0.24
C ALA A 646 -6.66 -13.63 -1.49
N ALA A 647 -6.48 -12.41 -1.99
CA ALA A 647 -7.01 -11.92 -3.26
C ALA A 647 -5.84 -11.49 -4.18
N PRO A 648 -5.32 -12.39 -5.06
CA PRO A 648 -4.13 -12.13 -5.88
C PRO A 648 -4.40 -11.19 -7.06
N VAL A 649 -5.68 -11.00 -7.42
CA VAL A 649 -6.12 -10.08 -8.47
C VAL A 649 -7.41 -9.38 -8.06
N PHE A 650 -7.53 -8.09 -8.37
CA PHE A 650 -8.80 -7.36 -8.21
C PHE A 650 -8.99 -6.31 -9.30
N GLY A 651 -10.26 -5.96 -9.57
CA GLY A 651 -10.62 -5.13 -10.72
C GLY A 651 -11.04 -3.70 -10.38
N ARG A 652 -10.88 -2.80 -11.35
CA ARG A 652 -11.56 -1.50 -11.45
C ARG A 652 -12.12 -1.31 -12.86
N GLU A 653 -13.25 -0.66 -12.97
CA GLU A 653 -13.85 -0.26 -14.24
C GLU A 653 -13.87 1.26 -14.33
N CYS A 654 -13.27 1.82 -15.39
CA CYS A 654 -13.26 3.25 -15.62
C CYS A 654 -14.65 3.75 -16.02
N ILE A 655 -15.22 4.68 -15.26
CA ILE A 655 -16.53 5.28 -15.54
C ILE A 655 -16.44 6.74 -16.01
N LYS A 656 -15.25 7.34 -15.93
CA LYS A 656 -14.99 8.70 -16.43
C LYS A 656 -13.62 8.72 -17.07
N GLU A 657 -13.54 9.14 -18.33
CA GLU A 657 -12.27 9.18 -19.05
C GLU A 657 -11.26 10.13 -18.38
N HIS A 658 -10.01 9.67 -18.25
CA HIS A 658 -8.90 10.49 -17.76
C HIS A 658 -7.54 9.90 -18.18
N THR A 659 -6.45 10.52 -17.75
CA THR A 659 -5.08 10.00 -17.89
C THR A 659 -4.57 9.47 -16.56
N ILE A 660 -3.88 8.33 -16.58
CA ILE A 660 -3.08 7.81 -15.46
C ILE A 660 -1.60 8.08 -15.72
N THR A 661 -0.87 8.45 -14.67
CA THR A 661 0.54 8.84 -14.77
C THR A 661 1.41 8.03 -13.80
N SER A 662 2.61 7.62 -14.20
CA SER A 662 3.59 7.00 -13.30
C SER A 662 4.13 7.99 -12.27
N SER A 663 4.68 7.51 -11.15
CA SER A 663 5.19 8.36 -10.06
C SER A 663 6.27 9.37 -10.51
N ASN A 664 7.01 9.06 -11.57
CA ASN A 664 8.05 9.93 -12.15
C ASN A 664 7.56 10.78 -13.34
N GLY A 665 6.30 10.67 -13.75
CA GLY A 665 5.72 11.45 -14.85
C GLY A 665 6.04 10.95 -16.26
N GLU A 666 6.91 9.95 -16.41
CA GLU A 666 7.44 9.49 -17.70
C GLU A 666 6.42 8.69 -18.52
N LEU A 667 5.54 7.95 -17.85
CA LEU A 667 4.51 7.14 -18.49
C LEU A 667 3.13 7.77 -18.25
N GLN A 668 2.43 8.09 -19.33
CA GLN A 668 1.06 8.61 -19.30
C GLN A 668 0.17 7.76 -20.20
N LEU A 669 -0.94 7.27 -19.66
CA LEU A 669 -1.90 6.43 -20.39
C LEU A 669 -3.29 7.04 -20.27
N ARG A 670 -3.94 7.30 -21.40
CA ARG A 670 -5.35 7.68 -21.45
C ARG A 670 -6.20 6.43 -21.22
N ILE A 671 -7.12 6.52 -20.29
CA ILE A 671 -8.04 5.46 -19.88
C ILE A 671 -9.46 5.85 -20.29
N PRO A 672 -9.97 5.34 -21.43
CA PRO A 672 -11.35 5.54 -21.85
C PRO A 672 -12.36 4.94 -20.86
N VAL A 673 -13.59 5.46 -20.89
CA VAL A 673 -14.73 4.86 -20.19
C VAL A 673 -14.94 3.41 -20.64
N GLY A 674 -15.28 2.53 -19.70
CA GLY A 674 -15.45 1.09 -19.92
C GLY A 674 -14.14 0.29 -19.87
N THR A 675 -12.99 0.95 -19.70
CA THR A 675 -11.71 0.23 -19.55
C THR A 675 -11.70 -0.59 -18.27
N MET A 676 -11.48 -1.89 -18.42
CA MET A 676 -11.36 -2.84 -17.31
C MET A 676 -9.90 -2.95 -16.87
N ILE A 677 -9.59 -2.45 -15.68
CA ILE A 677 -8.28 -2.53 -15.08
C ILE A 677 -8.23 -3.75 -14.15
N VAL A 678 -7.19 -4.57 -14.29
CA VAL A 678 -6.88 -5.70 -13.42
C VAL A 678 -5.61 -5.38 -12.66
N ILE A 679 -5.71 -5.26 -11.34
CA ILE A 679 -4.57 -5.09 -10.46
C ILE A 679 -4.12 -6.47 -10.01
N ASN A 680 -2.87 -6.84 -10.33
CA ASN A 680 -2.30 -8.14 -9.98
C ASN A 680 -1.34 -7.99 -8.80
N THR A 681 -1.84 -8.23 -7.58
CA THR A 681 -1.05 -8.12 -6.35
C THR A 681 -0.02 -9.22 -6.24
N TYR A 682 -0.31 -10.41 -6.75
CA TYR A 682 0.63 -11.55 -6.73
C TYR A 682 1.95 -11.23 -7.45
N ILE A 683 1.87 -10.58 -8.62
CA ILE A 683 3.05 -10.13 -9.37
C ILE A 683 3.70 -8.92 -8.68
N LEU A 684 2.89 -7.92 -8.32
CA LEU A 684 3.36 -6.70 -7.63
C LEU A 684 4.21 -7.01 -6.40
N HIS A 685 3.78 -7.96 -5.57
CA HIS A 685 4.43 -8.33 -4.31
C HIS A 685 5.70 -9.17 -4.50
N ARG A 686 6.05 -9.51 -5.75
CA ARG A 686 7.24 -10.29 -6.14
C ARG A 686 8.22 -9.54 -7.04
N ARG A 687 8.02 -8.24 -7.21
CA ARG A 687 8.92 -7.42 -8.02
C ARG A 687 10.23 -7.16 -7.29
N GLU A 688 11.32 -7.57 -7.90
CA GLU A 688 12.69 -7.44 -7.36
C GLU A 688 13.08 -5.98 -7.10
N GLU A 689 12.48 -5.02 -7.83
CA GLU A 689 12.73 -3.59 -7.63
C GLU A 689 12.19 -3.08 -6.29
N TYR A 690 11.18 -3.75 -5.73
CA TYR A 690 10.53 -3.36 -4.47
C TYR A 690 10.80 -4.33 -3.32
N TRP A 691 11.22 -5.57 -3.63
CA TRP A 691 11.44 -6.65 -2.68
C TRP A 691 12.75 -7.36 -2.97
N SER A 692 13.73 -7.18 -2.08
CA SER A 692 15.01 -7.91 -2.15
C SER A 692 14.75 -9.41 -1.96
N ASP A 693 15.21 -10.27 -2.87
CA ASP A 693 14.94 -11.71 -2.85
C ASP A 693 13.44 -12.04 -2.67
N PRO A 694 12.61 -11.72 -3.69
CA PRO A 694 11.16 -11.66 -3.54
C PRO A 694 10.49 -13.01 -3.34
N LEU A 695 11.15 -14.13 -3.65
CA LEU A 695 10.56 -15.46 -3.51
C LEU A 695 10.84 -16.10 -2.16
N THR A 696 11.79 -15.57 -1.41
CA THR A 696 12.12 -16.06 -0.07
C THR A 696 11.10 -15.60 0.96
N PHE A 697 10.66 -16.55 1.79
CA PHE A 697 9.81 -16.30 2.94
C PHE A 697 10.65 -15.72 4.09
N ASP A 698 10.61 -14.40 4.25
CA ASP A 698 11.35 -13.70 5.29
C ASP A 698 10.43 -12.76 6.09
N TYR A 699 9.97 -13.24 7.25
CA TYR A 699 9.13 -12.44 8.14
C TYR A 699 9.86 -11.23 8.74
N LYS A 700 11.21 -11.22 8.76
CA LYS A 700 11.99 -10.13 9.36
C LYS A 700 11.85 -8.82 8.58
N ARG A 701 11.38 -8.87 7.32
CA ARG A 701 10.97 -7.70 6.52
C ARG A 701 9.92 -6.82 7.21
N TRP A 702 9.15 -7.40 8.12
CA TRP A 702 8.04 -6.74 8.81
C TRP A 702 8.38 -6.38 10.25
N MET A 703 9.51 -6.87 10.77
CA MET A 703 9.95 -6.66 12.14
C MET A 703 10.49 -5.24 12.32
N ARG A 704 10.20 -4.64 13.47
CA ARG A 704 10.73 -3.32 13.83
C ARG A 704 12.25 -3.38 13.94
N HIS A 705 12.92 -2.31 13.49
CA HIS A 705 14.37 -2.22 13.60
C HIS A 705 14.80 -2.25 15.07
N PRO A 706 15.72 -3.15 15.49
CA PRO A 706 16.06 -3.36 16.89
C PRO A 706 16.48 -2.10 17.64
N THR A 707 17.17 -1.18 16.96
CA THR A 707 17.72 0.05 17.57
C THR A 707 16.78 1.25 17.53
N THR A 708 15.89 1.36 16.54
CA THR A 708 15.05 2.55 16.34
C THR A 708 13.59 2.31 16.67
N GLY A 709 13.17 1.04 16.80
CA GLY A 709 11.78 0.66 17.05
C GLY A 709 10.82 0.95 15.88
N LEU A 710 11.32 1.49 14.76
CA LEU A 710 10.50 1.85 13.61
C LEU A 710 10.23 0.62 12.73
N LYS A 711 9.01 0.55 12.18
CA LYS A 711 8.69 -0.45 11.14
C LYS A 711 9.52 -0.15 9.88
N PRO A 712 9.98 -1.18 9.15
CA PRO A 712 10.68 -0.99 7.88
C PRO A 712 9.83 -0.19 6.90
N LYS A 713 10.45 0.77 6.21
CA LYS A 713 9.78 1.58 5.21
C LYS A 713 9.70 0.80 3.89
N LEU A 714 8.50 0.66 3.34
CA LEU A 714 8.31 0.11 2.00
C LEU A 714 9.00 1.02 0.96
N ALA A 715 9.59 0.40 -0.06
CA ALA A 715 10.19 1.13 -1.18
C ALA A 715 9.17 2.04 -1.90
N HIS A 716 7.90 1.61 -1.95
CA HIS A 716 6.78 2.43 -2.44
C HIS A 716 5.50 2.15 -1.64
N PRO A 717 4.63 3.15 -1.34
CA PRO A 717 3.40 2.94 -0.56
C PRO A 717 2.41 1.94 -1.18
N TYR A 718 2.43 1.81 -2.51
CA TYR A 718 1.60 0.89 -3.27
C TYR A 718 2.32 -0.40 -3.70
N ALA A 719 3.50 -0.72 -3.13
CA ALA A 719 4.20 -1.98 -3.42
C ALA A 719 3.64 -3.19 -2.65
N TYR A 720 2.86 -2.94 -1.60
CA TYR A 720 2.19 -3.96 -0.78
C TYR A 720 0.71 -3.61 -0.63
N LEU A 721 -0.17 -4.46 -1.15
CA LEU A 721 -1.62 -4.22 -1.30
C LEU A 721 -2.48 -5.45 -0.96
N PRO A 722 -2.21 -6.19 0.13
CA PRO A 722 -3.00 -7.39 0.48
C PRO A 722 -4.47 -7.07 0.78
N PHE A 723 -4.76 -5.84 1.20
CA PHE A 723 -6.09 -5.33 1.54
C PHE A 723 -6.55 -4.21 0.58
N ALA A 724 -5.94 -4.14 -0.62
CA ALA A 724 -6.06 -3.02 -1.56
C ALA A 724 -5.68 -1.65 -0.91
N ALA A 725 -5.99 -0.55 -1.59
CA ALA A 725 -5.73 0.81 -1.11
C ALA A 725 -6.83 1.78 -1.57
N GLY A 726 -6.82 2.99 -0.98
CA GLY A 726 -7.76 4.06 -1.30
C GLY A 726 -9.13 3.90 -0.63
N PRO A 727 -10.14 4.68 -1.06
CA PRO A 727 -11.48 4.67 -0.47
C PRO A 727 -12.22 3.32 -0.56
N ARG A 728 -11.79 2.45 -1.48
CA ARG A 728 -12.34 1.11 -1.70
C ARG A 728 -11.42 0.00 -1.14
N ASN A 729 -10.57 0.31 -0.15
CA ASN A 729 -9.74 -0.70 0.55
C ASN A 729 -10.61 -1.64 1.42
N CYS A 730 -10.05 -2.75 1.89
CA CYS A 730 -10.79 -3.70 2.72
C CYS A 730 -11.22 -3.04 4.05
N ILE A 731 -12.51 -3.13 4.40
CA ILE A 731 -13.01 -2.69 5.71
C ILE A 731 -12.63 -3.67 6.82
N GLY A 732 -12.63 -4.96 6.49
CA GLY A 732 -12.38 -6.05 7.43
C GLY A 732 -10.90 -6.31 7.72
N GLN A 733 -9.97 -5.46 7.27
CA GLN A 733 -8.52 -5.69 7.46
C GLN A 733 -8.16 -5.94 8.94
N ASN A 734 -8.66 -5.10 9.85
CA ASN A 734 -8.37 -5.24 11.27
C ASN A 734 -8.99 -6.52 11.86
N PHE A 735 -10.21 -6.86 11.42
CA PHE A 735 -10.88 -8.10 11.84
C PHE A 735 -10.10 -9.33 11.36
N ALA A 736 -9.74 -9.39 10.08
CA ALA A 736 -9.04 -10.52 9.49
C ALA A 736 -7.66 -10.74 10.13
N MET A 737 -6.90 -9.67 10.39
CA MET A 737 -5.61 -9.77 11.07
C MET A 737 -5.77 -10.18 12.54
N LEU A 738 -6.79 -9.65 13.24
CA LEU A 738 -7.07 -10.05 14.62
C LEU A 738 -7.46 -11.52 14.72
N GLU A 739 -8.39 -11.96 13.88
CA GLU A 739 -8.86 -13.34 13.76
C GLU A 739 -7.71 -14.29 13.43
N ALA A 740 -6.90 -13.97 12.41
CA ALA A 740 -5.77 -14.79 12.00
C ALA A 740 -4.70 -14.92 13.11
N LYS A 741 -4.42 -13.83 13.84
CA LYS A 741 -3.46 -13.87 14.98
C LYS A 741 -3.97 -14.76 16.11
N VAL A 742 -5.24 -14.63 16.49
CA VAL A 742 -5.86 -15.47 17.54
C VAL A 742 -5.81 -16.93 17.14
N ILE A 743 -6.30 -17.26 15.94
CA ILE A 743 -6.37 -18.65 15.46
C ILE A 743 -4.96 -19.26 15.41
N LEU A 744 -4.02 -18.57 14.76
CA LEU A 744 -2.67 -19.10 14.56
C LEU A 744 -1.95 -19.30 15.90
N ALA A 745 -2.01 -18.33 16.82
CA ALA A 745 -1.38 -18.44 18.12
C ALA A 745 -1.91 -19.63 18.93
N MET A 746 -3.22 -19.82 18.97
CA MET A 746 -3.83 -20.93 19.70
C MET A 746 -3.52 -22.30 19.07
N PHE A 747 -3.50 -22.38 17.73
CA PHE A 747 -3.11 -23.60 17.03
C PHE A 747 -1.64 -23.94 17.32
N LEU A 748 -0.72 -22.98 17.26
CA LEU A 748 0.70 -23.20 17.58
C LEU A 748 0.96 -23.47 19.07
N GLN A 749 0.12 -22.95 19.96
CA GLN A 749 0.20 -23.22 21.39
C GLN A 749 -0.10 -24.70 21.69
N ARG A 750 -1.08 -25.30 20.98
CA ARG A 750 -1.70 -26.57 21.36
C ARG A 750 -1.41 -27.74 20.42
N CYS A 751 -0.96 -27.46 19.21
CA CYS A 751 -0.79 -28.45 18.16
C CYS A 751 0.62 -28.38 17.55
N THR A 752 1.07 -29.53 17.07
CA THR A 752 2.20 -29.69 16.16
C THR A 752 1.67 -30.21 14.84
N PHE A 753 2.23 -29.73 13.74
CA PHE A 753 1.79 -30.04 12.39
C PHE A 753 2.93 -30.65 11.58
N GLU A 754 2.65 -31.72 10.88
CA GLU A 754 3.59 -32.36 9.96
C GLU A 754 2.93 -32.45 8.58
N LEU A 755 3.61 -31.95 7.55
CA LEU A 755 3.11 -31.97 6.18
C LEU A 755 3.05 -33.41 5.67
N THR A 756 1.95 -33.80 5.02
CA THR A 756 1.88 -35.12 4.34
C THR A 756 3.00 -35.23 3.29
N PRO A 757 3.84 -36.29 3.34
CA PRO A 757 4.95 -36.46 2.40
C PRO A 757 4.48 -36.52 0.94
N ASN A 758 5.28 -35.93 0.03
CA ASN A 758 5.06 -35.95 -1.42
C ASN A 758 3.72 -35.37 -1.92
N GLN A 759 2.99 -34.63 -1.08
CA GLN A 759 1.78 -33.95 -1.54
C GLN A 759 2.14 -32.79 -2.49
N THR A 760 1.25 -32.51 -3.46
CA THR A 760 1.40 -31.36 -4.35
C THR A 760 0.61 -30.17 -3.79
N VAL A 761 1.31 -29.14 -3.32
CA VAL A 761 0.69 -27.89 -2.86
C VAL A 761 0.97 -26.81 -3.89
N VAL A 762 -0.06 -26.41 -4.64
CA VAL A 762 0.04 -25.35 -5.65
C VAL A 762 -1.12 -24.37 -5.49
N PRO A 763 -0.88 -23.06 -5.64
CA PRO A 763 -1.94 -22.08 -5.59
C PRO A 763 -2.85 -22.16 -6.82
N GLU A 764 -4.15 -22.07 -6.60
CA GLU A 764 -5.16 -21.97 -7.66
C GLU A 764 -5.80 -20.59 -7.62
N LEU A 765 -5.94 -19.93 -8.76
CA LEU A 765 -6.76 -18.72 -8.85
C LEU A 765 -8.22 -19.16 -8.94
N LYS A 766 -8.90 -19.20 -7.78
CA LYS A 766 -10.28 -19.65 -7.65
C LYS A 766 -11.20 -18.44 -7.52
N GLY A 767 -11.77 -17.99 -8.64
CA GLY A 767 -12.58 -16.77 -8.67
C GLY A 767 -11.76 -15.52 -8.28
N ALA A 768 -12.03 -14.96 -7.09
CA ALA A 768 -11.31 -13.79 -6.56
C ALA A 768 -10.25 -14.16 -5.51
N THR A 769 -10.18 -15.43 -5.08
CA THR A 769 -9.30 -15.89 -4.02
C THR A 769 -8.25 -16.88 -4.52
N MET A 770 -7.30 -17.26 -3.64
CA MET A 770 -6.20 -18.16 -3.98
C MET A 770 -6.00 -19.30 -2.98
N PRO A 771 -6.85 -20.34 -2.98
CA PRO A 771 -6.67 -21.51 -2.13
C PRO A 771 -5.58 -22.47 -2.65
N PRO A 772 -5.14 -23.45 -1.83
CA PRO A 772 -4.38 -24.61 -2.29
C PRO A 772 -5.26 -25.50 -3.20
N LYS A 773 -4.88 -25.65 -4.47
CA LYS A 773 -5.66 -26.35 -5.50
C LYS A 773 -6.15 -27.74 -5.11
N TYR A 774 -5.25 -28.53 -4.53
CA TYR A 774 -5.52 -29.92 -4.15
C TYR A 774 -5.83 -30.07 -2.67
N GLY A 775 -6.04 -28.96 -1.94
CA GLY A 775 -6.08 -28.93 -0.49
C GLY A 775 -4.69 -28.97 0.15
N LEU A 776 -4.65 -28.72 1.46
CA LEU A 776 -3.45 -28.81 2.30
C LEU A 776 -3.65 -29.96 3.27
N TYR A 777 -2.86 -31.03 3.13
CA TYR A 777 -2.97 -32.20 3.99
C TYR A 777 -1.85 -32.23 5.03
N GLY A 778 -2.15 -32.62 6.25
CA GLY A 778 -1.12 -32.79 7.28
C GLY A 778 -1.59 -33.63 8.45
N TYR A 779 -0.62 -34.09 9.22
CA TYR A 779 -0.83 -34.77 10.50
C TYR A 779 -0.81 -33.74 11.62
N VAL A 780 -1.69 -33.94 12.60
CA VAL A 780 -1.81 -33.05 13.76
C VAL A 780 -1.62 -33.87 15.01
N LYS A 781 -0.77 -33.40 15.91
CA LYS A 781 -0.58 -33.99 17.25
C LYS A 781 -0.69 -32.90 18.29
N LYS A 782 -1.11 -33.26 19.50
CA LYS A 782 -1.06 -32.34 20.64
C LYS A 782 0.39 -31.95 20.91
N ARG A 783 0.66 -30.65 21.07
CA ARG A 783 1.98 -30.15 21.46
C ARG A 783 2.21 -30.46 22.94
N ASN A 784 3.34 -31.09 23.25
CA ASN A 784 3.78 -31.25 24.62
C ASN A 784 4.50 -29.95 25.02
N SER A 785 3.90 -29.23 25.96
CA SER A 785 4.44 -28.03 26.60
C SER A 785 5.68 -28.35 27.42
#